data_AF-A0A965ASA0-F1
#
_entry.id   AF-A0A965ASA0-F1
#
_cell.length_a   1.000
_cell.length_b   1.000
_cell.length_c   1.000
_cell.angle_alpha   90.00
_cell.angle_beta   90.00
_cell.angle_gamma   90.00
#
_symmetry.space_group_name_H-M   'P 1'
#
loop_
_entity.id
_entity.type
_entity.pdbx_description
1 polymer ?
#
loop_
_entity_poly.entity_id
_entity_poly.type
_entity_poly.pdbx_seq_one_letter_code
_entity_poly.pdbx_strand_id
1 'polypeptide(L)'
;MAEDELDEALEAIARVPILLVATDYDGTLSPIVDNPEDARPIRESIIALRALATLSSTYCSVISGRSLSDLANLSALDGQIMLVGSHGSEFDQDFVRTLTEQQIATRQKVLDEMHRIAAQDDRFHIEPKPASIAFHYRNVDEGRANAAVEELLGGAATWNDVQVKSGKKVLELAVVHTSKGDCIDALRHRVGATAVVYFGDDVTDEDAFVRLHGPDVSVKVGSGASAATFRISDPTEVARRLARLASAREAFLAGADAVPIERHALLSDGRVMALVAPGAKVCWMCAPRVDGPALFAELLGGPAAGHFTIEPAQADEPPQQQYDGNSLVLKTSWSKLSVTDFLDCTAGKPTQRAGRTDLIRQIEGRGEVRITFAPRLDFGRQPTQLIVREDGLEIDDTIDPIVLRAPGVSWEIHEEGPHQFAVGTVTLRGEPLRMELRYGTGSLREQQTISPQERYRRTRAYWETWADRLILPKREAPLVRRSALVLKGLCYGPTGGIAAAATTSLPEHLGGIRNWDYRYCWLRDAAMSATSLVKLGSFAEAMAFLDWMLLVIDRAAAPERLMPLYTVTGHEVGAEAEIAELAGYAGSRPVRVGNAARGQVQLDVFGPIAELVWQLLLAEAPVSSEHWRLVEAMVGAVEARWHEPDHGIWEIRKPRRHHVHSKVMGWMAVDRGIKISERFLDRERPAWEKLRQTIADDILEKAWHEPTAAYTAAYGDDDLDAATLMIGLSGLIDCTDPRFLATVDAIEKRLRMGPTVFRYLADDGLPGREGGFFICASWLVDALHKAGRRDDAEELFESMIELAGPEGLLPEQYDPLLRRTLGNHPQAYSHIGLIENALTLSSG
;
A
#
# COMPACT_ATOMS: atom_id res chain seq x y z
N MET A 1 18.85 -18.69 26.92
CA MET A 1 19.26 -19.17 25.59
C MET A 1 18.04 -19.61 24.81
N ALA A 2 17.41 -20.77 25.07
CA ALA A 2 16.22 -21.19 24.29
C ALA A 2 14.97 -20.28 24.43
N GLU A 3 14.75 -19.61 25.57
CA GLU A 3 13.60 -18.70 25.76
C GLU A 3 13.75 -17.39 24.99
N ASP A 4 14.95 -16.80 24.97
CA ASP A 4 15.23 -15.56 24.23
C ASP A 4 15.14 -15.79 22.71
N GLU A 5 15.61 -16.96 22.23
CA GLU A 5 15.52 -17.35 20.82
C GLU A 5 14.08 -17.53 20.33
N LEU A 6 13.18 -18.09 21.16
CA LEU A 6 11.75 -18.18 20.81
C LEU A 6 11.12 -16.79 20.70
N ASP A 7 11.46 -15.89 21.62
CA ASP A 7 10.93 -14.53 21.60
C ASP A 7 11.38 -13.75 20.36
N GLU A 8 12.65 -13.88 19.96
CA GLU A 8 13.15 -13.32 18.70
C GLU A 8 12.45 -13.93 17.48
N ALA A 9 12.22 -15.25 17.47
CA ALA A 9 11.49 -15.92 16.40
C ALA A 9 10.03 -15.45 16.31
N LEU A 10 9.37 -15.21 17.45
CA LEU A 10 8.01 -14.67 17.50
C LEU A 10 7.94 -13.21 17.03
N GLU A 11 8.95 -12.38 17.34
CA GLU A 11 9.06 -11.03 16.82
C GLU A 11 9.30 -11.01 15.30
N ALA A 12 10.15 -11.92 14.80
CA ALA A 12 10.39 -12.05 13.37
C ALA A 12 9.13 -12.53 12.62
N ILE A 13 8.47 -13.58 13.11
CA ILE A 13 7.27 -14.12 12.45
C ILE A 13 6.08 -13.16 12.54
N ALA A 14 6.01 -12.28 13.55
CA ALA A 14 4.99 -11.24 13.64
C ALA A 14 5.00 -10.27 12.44
N ARG A 15 6.12 -10.16 11.72
CA ARG A 15 6.28 -9.24 10.58
C ARG A 15 5.99 -9.88 9.23
N VAL A 16 5.63 -11.17 9.20
CA VAL A 16 5.33 -11.86 7.94
C VAL A 16 4.07 -11.31 7.28
N PRO A 17 3.96 -11.40 5.94
CA PRO A 17 2.83 -10.80 5.23
C PRO A 17 1.44 -11.32 5.65
N ILE A 18 1.24 -12.64 5.76
CA ILE A 18 0.01 -13.25 6.29
C ILE A 18 0.37 -14.30 7.33
N LEU A 19 -0.11 -14.12 8.56
CA LEU A 19 0.22 -14.98 9.70
C LEU A 19 -0.96 -15.88 10.06
N LEU A 20 -0.72 -17.19 10.18
CA LEU A 20 -1.65 -18.12 10.82
C LEU A 20 -1.09 -18.52 12.19
N VAL A 21 -1.84 -18.23 13.26
CA VAL A 21 -1.54 -18.67 14.63
C VAL A 21 -2.47 -19.82 14.97
N ALA A 22 -1.92 -21.02 15.02
CA ALA A 22 -2.65 -22.23 15.37
C ALA A 22 -2.18 -22.79 16.71
N THR A 23 -3.07 -23.48 17.43
CA THR A 23 -2.76 -24.05 18.75
C THR A 23 -3.61 -25.28 19.02
N ASP A 24 -3.08 -26.23 19.78
CA ASP A 24 -3.92 -27.25 20.43
C ASP A 24 -4.70 -26.65 21.61
N TYR A 25 -5.77 -27.33 22.01
CA TYR A 25 -6.62 -26.96 23.14
C TYR A 25 -6.15 -27.59 24.45
N ASP A 26 -6.18 -28.92 24.55
CA ASP A 26 -5.80 -29.65 25.77
C ASP A 26 -4.29 -29.60 25.94
N GLY A 27 -3.80 -29.48 27.18
CA GLY A 27 -2.38 -29.39 27.50
C GLY A 27 -1.61 -28.19 26.94
N THR A 28 -2.25 -27.35 26.13
CA THR A 28 -1.69 -26.17 25.49
C THR A 28 -2.45 -24.88 25.88
N LEU A 29 -3.72 -24.72 25.48
CA LEU A 29 -4.54 -23.58 25.95
C LEU A 29 -5.16 -23.83 27.32
N SER A 30 -5.42 -25.10 27.65
CA SER A 30 -5.97 -25.55 28.92
C SER A 30 -4.99 -26.50 29.60
N PRO A 31 -4.78 -26.41 30.93
CA PRO A 31 -4.05 -27.44 31.66
C PRO A 31 -4.69 -28.83 31.51
N ILE A 32 -3.88 -29.87 31.47
CA ILE A 32 -4.38 -31.25 31.50
C ILE A 32 -5.06 -31.50 32.85
N VAL A 33 -6.31 -31.98 32.81
CA VAL A 33 -7.14 -32.29 33.98
C VAL A 33 -7.62 -33.75 33.92
N ASP A 34 -7.90 -34.34 35.09
CA ASP A 34 -8.33 -35.75 35.20
C ASP A 34 -9.67 -36.03 34.50
N ASN A 35 -10.58 -35.05 34.51
CA ASN A 35 -11.86 -35.11 33.83
C ASN A 35 -11.88 -34.12 32.65
N PRO A 36 -11.93 -34.59 31.40
CA PRO A 36 -11.89 -33.72 30.22
C PRO A 36 -12.98 -32.65 30.16
N GLU A 37 -14.13 -32.84 30.81
CA GLU A 37 -15.19 -31.83 30.87
C GLU A 37 -14.85 -30.62 31.75
N ASP A 38 -13.84 -30.75 32.63
CA ASP A 38 -13.37 -29.69 33.54
C ASP A 38 -12.24 -28.84 32.92
N ALA A 39 -11.77 -29.20 31.71
CA ALA A 39 -10.74 -28.44 31.01
C ALA A 39 -11.27 -27.05 30.65
N ARG A 40 -10.66 -26.01 31.23
CA ARG A 40 -10.94 -24.59 30.94
C ARG A 40 -9.69 -23.92 30.40
N PRO A 41 -9.80 -23.11 29.33
CA PRO A 41 -8.64 -22.44 28.79
C PRO A 41 -8.16 -21.35 29.75
N ILE A 42 -6.86 -21.08 29.73
CA ILE A 42 -6.28 -19.94 30.44
C ILE A 42 -6.85 -18.66 29.83
N ARG A 43 -7.40 -17.79 30.68
CA ARG A 43 -8.11 -16.58 30.27
C ARG A 43 -7.23 -15.68 29.40
N GLU A 44 -5.97 -15.54 29.77
CA GLU A 44 -4.97 -14.73 29.08
C GLU A 44 -4.70 -15.23 27.65
N SER A 45 -4.66 -16.55 27.43
CA SER A 45 -4.52 -17.12 26.08
C SER A 45 -5.71 -16.77 25.19
N ILE A 46 -6.93 -16.80 25.75
CA ILE A 46 -8.15 -16.44 25.03
C ILE A 46 -8.15 -14.95 24.65
N ILE A 47 -7.72 -14.07 25.57
CA ILE A 47 -7.59 -12.64 25.30
C ILE A 47 -6.58 -12.39 24.18
N ALA A 48 -5.42 -13.06 24.22
CA ALA A 48 -4.37 -12.91 23.22
C ALA A 48 -4.80 -13.41 21.83
N LEU A 49 -5.45 -14.59 21.75
CA LEU A 49 -5.98 -15.11 20.48
C LEU A 49 -7.06 -14.21 19.89
N ARG A 50 -7.95 -13.65 20.72
CA ARG A 50 -8.94 -12.67 20.26
C ARG A 50 -8.28 -11.41 19.72
N ALA A 51 -7.30 -10.87 20.44
CA ALA A 51 -6.53 -9.73 19.96
C ALA A 51 -5.90 -10.03 18.59
N LEU A 52 -5.19 -11.15 18.45
CA LEU A 52 -4.61 -11.58 17.17
C LEU A 52 -5.65 -11.75 16.05
N ALA A 53 -6.81 -12.34 16.33
CA ALA A 53 -7.88 -12.57 15.35
C ALA A 53 -8.53 -11.28 14.83
N THR A 54 -8.43 -10.18 15.60
CA THR A 54 -8.91 -8.85 15.17
C THR A 54 -7.91 -8.09 14.28
N LEU A 55 -6.64 -8.51 14.25
CA LEU A 55 -5.60 -7.85 13.47
C LEU A 55 -5.67 -8.25 12.00
N SER A 56 -5.41 -7.30 11.10
CA SER A 56 -5.46 -7.57 9.67
C SER A 56 -4.41 -8.60 9.24
N SER A 57 -4.76 -9.40 8.23
CA SER A 57 -3.92 -10.47 7.68
C SER A 57 -3.35 -11.42 8.74
N THR A 58 -4.09 -11.60 9.84
CA THR A 58 -3.72 -12.46 10.97
C THR A 58 -4.91 -13.37 11.26
N TYR A 59 -4.68 -14.68 11.16
CA TYR A 59 -5.72 -15.69 11.30
C TYR A 59 -5.40 -16.57 12.50
N CYS A 60 -6.40 -16.89 13.32
CA CYS A 60 -6.23 -17.74 14.49
C CYS A 60 -7.02 -19.03 14.34
N SER A 61 -6.46 -20.14 14.81
CA SER A 61 -7.15 -21.44 14.84
C SER A 61 -6.85 -22.24 16.10
N VAL A 62 -7.84 -22.98 16.59
CA VAL A 62 -7.67 -23.98 17.64
C VAL A 62 -7.98 -25.35 17.06
N ILE A 63 -7.01 -26.26 17.09
CA ILE A 63 -7.10 -27.60 16.50
C ILE A 63 -7.06 -28.63 17.62
N SER A 64 -8.17 -29.32 17.86
CA SER A 64 -8.29 -30.29 18.96
C SER A 64 -8.72 -31.67 18.49
N GLY A 65 -8.41 -32.69 19.28
CA GLY A 65 -9.00 -34.03 19.16
C GLY A 65 -10.46 -34.13 19.61
N ARG A 66 -10.98 -33.12 20.31
CA ARG A 66 -12.38 -33.05 20.77
C ARG A 66 -13.35 -32.85 19.60
N SER A 67 -14.61 -33.26 19.76
CA SER A 67 -15.65 -32.89 18.79
C SER A 67 -15.75 -31.36 18.68
N LEU A 68 -16.16 -30.86 17.51
CA LEU A 68 -16.29 -29.41 17.32
C LEU A 68 -17.31 -28.81 18.29
N SER A 69 -18.40 -29.51 18.56
CA SER A 69 -19.42 -29.07 19.53
C SER A 69 -18.85 -28.96 20.94
N ASP A 70 -18.02 -29.92 21.38
CA ASP A 70 -17.41 -29.88 22.71
C ASP A 70 -16.38 -28.75 22.79
N LEU A 71 -15.56 -28.58 21.74
CA LEU A 71 -14.58 -27.52 21.66
C LEU A 71 -15.22 -26.13 21.70
N ALA A 72 -16.31 -25.92 20.95
CA ALA A 72 -17.05 -24.65 20.93
C ALA A 72 -17.66 -24.34 22.32
N ASN A 73 -18.25 -25.35 22.98
CA ASN A 73 -18.85 -25.20 24.29
C ASN A 73 -17.83 -24.88 25.40
N LEU A 74 -16.65 -25.51 25.35
CA LEU A 74 -15.64 -25.42 26.41
C LEU A 74 -14.69 -24.22 26.26
N SER A 75 -14.37 -23.83 25.02
CA SER A 75 -13.40 -22.77 24.73
C SER A 75 -13.97 -21.36 24.91
N ALA A 76 -15.29 -21.19 24.77
CA ALA A 76 -15.96 -19.89 24.77
C ALA A 76 -15.34 -18.86 23.79
N LEU A 77 -14.77 -19.37 22.69
CA LEU A 77 -14.22 -18.59 21.58
C LEU A 77 -15.36 -18.15 20.63
N ASP A 78 -15.20 -16.99 20.01
CA ASP A 78 -16.17 -16.44 19.05
C ASP A 78 -15.81 -16.82 17.60
N GLY A 79 -16.69 -16.50 16.65
CA GLY A 79 -16.56 -16.88 15.25
C GLY A 79 -15.39 -16.25 14.48
N GLN A 80 -14.53 -15.45 15.10
CA GLN A 80 -13.31 -14.92 14.47
C GLN A 80 -12.13 -15.90 14.55
N ILE A 81 -12.19 -16.89 15.45
CA ILE A 81 -11.16 -17.91 15.63
C ILE A 81 -11.67 -19.23 15.05
N MET A 82 -10.91 -19.81 14.12
CA MET A 82 -11.30 -21.04 13.43
C MET A 82 -11.17 -22.25 14.37
N LEU A 83 -12.30 -22.82 14.76
CA LEU A 83 -12.35 -24.04 15.57
C LEU A 83 -12.31 -25.27 14.68
N VAL A 84 -11.42 -26.19 15.02
CA VAL A 84 -11.26 -27.47 14.32
C VAL A 84 -11.28 -28.62 15.32
N GLY A 85 -12.27 -29.49 15.18
CA GLY A 85 -12.45 -30.67 16.01
C GLY A 85 -11.95 -31.96 15.36
N SER A 86 -11.90 -33.02 16.17
CA SER A 86 -11.63 -34.41 15.77
C SER A 86 -10.33 -34.56 14.96
N HIS A 87 -9.29 -33.80 15.34
CA HIS A 87 -7.98 -33.72 14.68
C HIS A 87 -8.04 -33.27 13.20
N GLY A 88 -8.92 -32.33 12.86
CA GLY A 88 -9.02 -31.81 11.49
C GLY A 88 -10.15 -32.39 10.64
N SER A 89 -11.06 -33.17 11.23
CA SER A 89 -12.19 -33.76 10.49
C SER A 89 -13.49 -32.98 10.64
N GLU A 90 -13.59 -32.12 11.65
CA GLU A 90 -14.76 -31.27 11.89
C GLU A 90 -14.32 -29.82 11.94
N PHE A 91 -15.07 -28.96 11.28
CA PHE A 91 -14.81 -27.53 11.26
C PHE A 91 -16.13 -26.77 11.39
N ASP A 92 -16.07 -25.55 11.89
CA ASP A 92 -17.24 -24.65 11.90
C ASP A 92 -17.77 -24.41 10.47
N GLN A 93 -19.01 -23.91 10.36
CA GLN A 93 -19.93 -24.01 9.20
C GLN A 93 -19.34 -23.63 7.83
N ASP A 94 -18.21 -22.93 7.78
CA ASP A 94 -17.53 -22.52 6.56
C ASP A 94 -16.40 -23.46 6.07
N PHE A 95 -16.07 -24.55 6.77
CA PHE A 95 -14.89 -25.38 6.48
C PHE A 95 -15.18 -26.89 6.29
N VAL A 96 -16.41 -27.27 5.91
CA VAL A 96 -16.73 -28.67 5.64
C VAL A 96 -15.91 -29.20 4.46
N ARG A 97 -14.94 -30.09 4.72
CA ARG A 97 -14.26 -30.85 3.68
C ARG A 97 -15.33 -31.68 2.95
N THR A 98 -15.65 -31.32 1.72
CA THR A 98 -16.62 -32.10 0.93
C THR A 98 -16.02 -33.47 0.66
N LEU A 99 -16.64 -34.51 1.20
CA LEU A 99 -16.22 -35.89 0.91
C LEU A 99 -16.33 -36.13 -0.60
N THR A 100 -15.35 -36.80 -1.20
CA THR A 100 -15.46 -37.27 -2.58
C THR A 100 -16.59 -38.29 -2.70
N GLU A 101 -17.15 -38.49 -3.90
CA GLU A 101 -18.20 -39.49 -4.13
C GLU A 101 -17.77 -40.90 -3.67
N GLN A 102 -16.48 -41.23 -3.85
CA GLN A 102 -15.89 -42.48 -3.36
C GLN A 102 -15.92 -42.56 -1.83
N GLN A 103 -15.54 -41.49 -1.12
CA GLN A 103 -15.55 -41.46 0.34
C GLN A 103 -16.97 -41.49 0.91
N ILE A 104 -17.94 -40.83 0.25
CA ILE A 104 -19.36 -40.92 0.62
C ILE A 104 -19.83 -42.38 0.50
N ALA A 105 -19.50 -43.05 -0.61
CA ALA A 105 -19.87 -44.44 -0.83
C ALA A 105 -19.20 -45.38 0.19
N THR A 106 -17.90 -45.18 0.49
CA THR A 106 -17.20 -45.97 1.51
C THR A 106 -17.79 -45.72 2.90
N ARG A 107 -18.10 -44.47 3.26
CA ARG A 107 -18.72 -44.13 4.55
C ARG A 107 -20.07 -44.80 4.69
N GLN A 108 -20.89 -44.79 3.64
CA GLN A 108 -22.17 -45.47 3.65
C GLN A 108 -22.00 -46.99 3.84
N LYS A 109 -21.04 -47.61 3.16
CA LYS A 109 -20.72 -49.04 3.38
C LYS A 109 -20.30 -49.34 4.81
N VAL A 110 -19.50 -48.45 5.42
CA VAL A 110 -19.09 -48.59 6.83
C VAL A 110 -20.30 -48.48 7.76
N LEU A 111 -21.22 -47.55 7.47
CA LEU A 111 -22.47 -47.38 8.22
C LEU A 111 -23.33 -48.64 8.16
N ASP A 112 -23.52 -49.16 6.95
CA ASP A 112 -24.34 -50.34 6.70
C ASP A 112 -23.76 -51.57 7.41
N GLU A 113 -22.44 -51.72 7.40
CA GLU A 113 -21.74 -52.82 8.06
C GLU A 113 -21.80 -52.70 9.59
N MET A 114 -21.60 -51.50 10.14
CA MET A 114 -21.79 -51.26 11.57
C MET A 114 -23.23 -51.55 12.00
N HIS A 115 -24.23 -51.14 11.22
CA HIS A 115 -25.64 -51.46 11.50
C HIS A 115 -25.91 -52.96 11.43
N ARG A 116 -25.31 -53.68 10.48
CA ARG A 116 -25.43 -55.15 10.38
C ARG A 116 -24.91 -55.83 11.64
N ILE A 117 -23.80 -55.35 12.20
CA ILE A 117 -23.20 -55.90 13.43
C ILE A 117 -24.03 -55.47 14.66
N ALA A 118 -24.45 -54.20 14.74
CA ALA A 118 -25.28 -53.70 15.83
C ALA A 118 -26.67 -54.36 15.91
N ALA A 119 -27.23 -54.83 14.79
CA ALA A 119 -28.52 -55.51 14.75
C ALA A 119 -28.57 -56.81 15.61
N GLN A 120 -27.42 -57.30 16.07
CA GLN A 120 -27.33 -58.46 16.96
C GLN A 120 -27.64 -58.12 18.43
N ASP A 121 -27.56 -56.84 18.83
CA ASP A 121 -27.79 -56.39 20.21
C ASP A 121 -28.12 -54.88 20.26
N ASP A 122 -29.33 -54.52 20.70
CA ASP A 122 -29.81 -53.13 20.75
C ASP A 122 -29.00 -52.21 21.71
N ARG A 123 -28.05 -52.77 22.45
CA ARG A 123 -27.14 -52.04 23.34
C ARG A 123 -25.90 -51.50 22.63
N PHE A 124 -25.65 -51.88 21.38
CA PHE A 124 -24.69 -51.20 20.52
C PHE A 124 -25.27 -49.86 20.07
N HIS A 125 -24.47 -48.79 20.11
CA HIS A 125 -24.88 -47.47 19.65
C HIS A 125 -23.97 -47.00 18.53
N ILE A 126 -24.56 -46.62 17.40
CA ILE A 126 -23.84 -46.11 16.24
C ILE A 126 -24.07 -44.60 16.16
N GLU A 127 -22.98 -43.87 16.10
CA GLU A 127 -22.98 -42.42 15.99
C GLU A 127 -22.33 -42.03 14.65
N PRO A 128 -23.14 -41.66 13.63
CA PRO A 128 -22.62 -41.21 12.36
C PRO A 128 -22.08 -39.78 12.49
N LYS A 129 -20.79 -39.58 12.18
CA LYS A 129 -20.13 -38.27 12.08
C LYS A 129 -19.94 -37.87 10.61
N PRO A 130 -19.59 -36.61 10.28
CA PRO A 130 -19.47 -36.18 8.89
C PRO A 130 -18.51 -37.02 8.03
N ALA A 131 -17.34 -37.39 8.56
CA ALA A 131 -16.29 -38.13 7.84
C ALA A 131 -15.95 -39.50 8.45
N SER A 132 -16.65 -39.91 9.51
CA SER A 132 -16.39 -41.15 10.24
C SER A 132 -17.67 -41.69 10.88
N ILE A 133 -17.60 -42.90 11.41
CA ILE A 133 -18.71 -43.54 12.12
C ILE A 133 -18.15 -44.18 13.37
N ALA A 134 -18.71 -43.82 14.53
CA ALA A 134 -18.30 -44.36 15.82
C ALA A 134 -19.26 -45.48 16.26
N PHE A 135 -18.67 -46.61 16.66
CA PHE A 135 -19.35 -47.79 17.15
C PHE A 135 -19.13 -47.93 18.66
N HIS A 136 -20.14 -47.59 19.45
CA HIS A 136 -20.10 -47.61 20.90
C HIS A 136 -20.62 -48.94 21.45
N TYR A 137 -19.85 -49.57 22.33
CA TYR A 137 -20.15 -50.89 22.90
C TYR A 137 -20.06 -50.91 24.44
N ARG A 138 -20.23 -49.74 25.07
CA ARG A 138 -20.09 -49.56 26.52
C ARG A 138 -21.08 -50.37 27.36
N ASN A 139 -22.29 -50.57 26.85
CA ASN A 139 -23.40 -51.22 27.58
C ASN A 139 -23.59 -52.69 27.17
N VAL A 140 -22.62 -53.25 26.45
CA VAL A 140 -22.66 -54.62 25.91
C VAL A 140 -21.78 -55.53 26.76
N ASP A 141 -22.20 -56.79 26.88
CA ASP A 141 -21.39 -57.84 27.53
C ASP A 141 -20.03 -57.99 26.85
N GLU A 142 -18.97 -58.21 27.63
CA GLU A 142 -17.59 -58.15 27.17
C GLU A 142 -17.28 -59.18 26.07
N GLY A 143 -17.87 -60.38 26.14
CA GLY A 143 -17.67 -61.40 25.11
C GLY A 143 -18.25 -60.99 23.75
N ARG A 144 -19.43 -60.34 23.76
CA ARG A 144 -20.09 -59.84 22.55
C ARG A 144 -19.44 -58.56 22.02
N ALA A 145 -19.03 -57.68 22.91
CA ALA A 145 -18.30 -56.48 22.55
C ALA A 145 -16.99 -56.82 21.83
N ASN A 146 -16.22 -57.79 22.35
CA ASN A 146 -14.97 -58.22 21.72
C ASN A 146 -15.22 -58.86 20.35
N ALA A 147 -16.24 -59.71 20.21
CA ALA A 147 -16.60 -60.31 18.92
C ALA A 147 -16.98 -59.27 17.86
N ALA A 148 -17.79 -58.26 18.22
CA ALA A 148 -18.19 -57.18 17.31
C ALA A 148 -17.00 -56.30 16.91
N VAL A 149 -16.10 -56.00 17.85
CA VAL A 149 -14.87 -55.24 17.57
C VAL A 149 -13.91 -56.03 16.68
N GLU A 150 -13.70 -57.33 16.95
CA GLU A 150 -12.88 -58.19 16.09
C GLU A 150 -13.45 -58.29 14.67
N GLU A 151 -14.77 -58.40 14.53
CA GLU A 151 -15.45 -58.43 13.23
C GLU A 151 -15.26 -57.12 12.46
N LEU A 152 -15.39 -55.97 13.12
CA LEU A 152 -15.12 -54.66 12.51
C LEU A 152 -13.64 -54.49 12.13
N LEU A 153 -12.72 -54.91 12.99
CA LEU A 153 -11.27 -54.83 12.76
C LEU A 153 -10.78 -55.78 11.65
N GLY A 154 -11.39 -56.95 11.50
CA GLY A 154 -11.12 -57.89 10.41
C GLY A 154 -11.89 -57.60 9.11
N GLY A 155 -12.91 -56.73 9.18
CA GLY A 155 -13.80 -56.38 8.08
C GLY A 155 -13.62 -54.93 7.61
N ALA A 156 -14.58 -54.08 7.95
CA ALA A 156 -14.65 -52.68 7.49
C ALA A 156 -13.37 -51.87 7.75
N ALA A 157 -12.64 -52.17 8.83
CA ALA A 157 -11.36 -51.54 9.15
C ALA A 157 -10.23 -51.84 8.15
N THR A 158 -10.36 -52.90 7.34
CA THR A 158 -9.34 -53.31 6.36
C THR A 158 -9.58 -52.72 4.97
N TRP A 159 -10.69 -52.00 4.78
CA TRP A 159 -11.03 -51.42 3.49
C TRP A 159 -10.10 -50.26 3.13
N ASN A 160 -9.83 -50.09 1.83
CA ASN A 160 -9.07 -48.95 1.33
C ASN A 160 -9.75 -47.64 1.77
N ASP A 161 -8.93 -46.68 2.18
CA ASP A 161 -9.34 -45.35 2.68
C ASP A 161 -10.09 -45.37 4.04
N VAL A 162 -10.13 -46.50 4.76
CA VAL A 162 -10.70 -46.58 6.12
C VAL A 162 -9.59 -46.60 7.18
N GLN A 163 -9.62 -45.62 8.08
CA GLN A 163 -8.70 -45.51 9.21
C GLN A 163 -9.42 -45.86 10.52
N VAL A 164 -8.76 -46.69 11.34
CA VAL A 164 -9.26 -47.09 12.66
C VAL A 164 -8.78 -46.11 13.73
N LYS A 165 -9.71 -45.61 14.54
CA LYS A 165 -9.43 -44.87 15.77
C LYS A 165 -10.10 -45.59 16.94
N SER A 166 -9.32 -46.03 17.92
CA SER A 166 -9.81 -46.78 19.08
C SER A 166 -9.90 -45.88 20.31
N GLY A 167 -11.05 -45.90 21.00
CA GLY A 167 -11.28 -45.17 22.25
C GLY A 167 -11.76 -46.07 23.38
N LYS A 168 -12.01 -45.50 24.56
CA LYS A 168 -12.51 -46.27 25.72
C LYS A 168 -13.94 -46.78 25.48
N LYS A 169 -14.04 -48.05 25.10
CA LYS A 169 -15.30 -48.76 24.75
C LYS A 169 -16.03 -48.15 23.53
N VAL A 170 -15.26 -47.66 22.55
CA VAL A 170 -15.73 -47.16 21.25
C VAL A 170 -14.69 -47.45 20.17
N LEU A 171 -15.13 -47.85 18.97
CA LEU A 171 -14.31 -48.04 17.78
C LEU A 171 -14.81 -47.12 16.67
N GLU A 172 -13.98 -46.21 16.18
CA GLU A 172 -14.34 -45.27 15.12
C GLU A 172 -13.63 -45.62 13.81
N LEU A 173 -14.38 -45.69 12.72
CA LEU A 173 -13.87 -45.91 11.36
C LEU A 173 -14.07 -44.63 10.54
N ALA A 174 -12.97 -44.00 10.13
CA ALA A 174 -12.96 -42.76 9.38
C ALA A 174 -12.60 -43.01 7.90
N VAL A 175 -13.29 -42.35 6.96
CA VAL A 175 -13.04 -42.49 5.51
C VAL A 175 -12.16 -41.38 4.93
N VAL A 176 -11.57 -40.58 5.83
CA VAL A 176 -10.68 -39.48 5.51
C VAL A 176 -9.48 -39.59 6.42
N HIS A 177 -8.28 -39.56 5.86
CA HIS A 177 -7.07 -39.33 6.63
C HIS A 177 -7.06 -37.87 7.11
N THR A 178 -7.17 -37.68 8.42
CA THR A 178 -7.11 -36.38 9.08
C THR A 178 -6.07 -36.42 10.19
N SER A 179 -4.97 -35.71 9.97
CA SER A 179 -3.98 -35.38 10.99
C SER A 179 -4.04 -33.88 11.29
N LYS A 180 -3.50 -33.47 12.45
CA LYS A 180 -3.29 -32.04 12.75
C LYS A 180 -2.38 -31.39 11.70
N GLY A 181 -1.42 -32.13 11.15
CA GLY A 181 -0.57 -31.69 10.04
C GLY A 181 -1.34 -31.37 8.75
N ASP A 182 -2.21 -32.26 8.28
CA ASP A 182 -3.02 -32.01 7.09
C ASP A 182 -3.99 -30.84 7.29
N CYS A 183 -4.45 -30.63 8.53
CA CYS A 183 -5.26 -29.49 8.91
C CYS A 183 -4.49 -28.17 8.78
N ILE A 184 -3.24 -28.12 9.23
CA ILE A 184 -2.39 -26.92 9.08
C ILE A 184 -2.18 -26.59 7.60
N ASP A 185 -1.88 -27.58 6.75
CA ASP A 185 -1.71 -27.36 5.31
C ASP A 185 -3.00 -26.81 4.67
N ALA A 186 -4.16 -27.35 5.04
CA ALA A 186 -5.45 -26.89 4.55
C ALA A 186 -5.77 -25.45 5.01
N LEU A 187 -5.53 -25.13 6.28
CA LEU A 187 -5.70 -23.78 6.82
C LEU A 187 -4.77 -22.80 6.12
N ARG A 188 -3.47 -23.12 6.04
CA ARG A 188 -2.45 -22.30 5.38
C ARG A 188 -2.85 -21.96 3.95
N HIS A 189 -3.22 -22.98 3.16
CA HIS A 189 -3.61 -22.77 1.76
C HIS A 189 -4.86 -21.88 1.65
N ARG A 190 -5.86 -22.09 2.50
CA ARG A 190 -7.13 -21.33 2.42
C ARG A 190 -6.96 -19.86 2.77
N VAL A 191 -6.22 -19.55 3.84
CA VAL A 191 -6.00 -18.16 4.24
C VAL A 191 -4.82 -17.52 3.50
N GLY A 192 -4.11 -18.29 2.67
CA GLY A 192 -2.91 -17.84 1.97
C GLY A 192 -1.76 -17.46 2.92
N ALA A 193 -1.64 -18.14 4.07
CA ALA A 193 -0.65 -17.80 5.08
C ALA A 193 0.78 -18.00 4.56
N THR A 194 1.61 -16.98 4.74
CA THR A 194 3.03 -17.01 4.36
C THR A 194 3.90 -17.67 5.43
N ALA A 195 3.44 -17.69 6.69
CA ALA A 195 4.06 -18.44 7.78
C ALA A 195 3.02 -18.85 8.83
N VAL A 196 3.35 -19.87 9.61
CA VAL A 196 2.50 -20.45 10.65
C VAL A 196 3.24 -20.51 11.98
N VAL A 197 2.56 -20.11 13.06
CA VAL A 197 2.96 -20.43 14.44
C VAL A 197 2.06 -21.56 14.92
N TYR A 198 2.65 -22.62 15.48
CA TYR A 198 1.90 -23.71 16.11
C TYR A 198 2.38 -24.05 17.51
N PHE A 199 1.45 -24.06 18.47
CA PHE A 199 1.68 -24.55 19.84
C PHE A 199 0.95 -25.89 20.04
N GLY A 200 1.66 -26.89 20.56
CA GLY A 200 1.08 -28.22 20.86
C GLY A 200 1.84 -28.94 21.96
N ASP A 201 1.23 -29.90 22.64
CA ASP A 201 1.75 -30.58 23.82
C ASP A 201 1.86 -32.10 23.68
N ASP A 202 1.21 -32.73 22.70
CA ASP A 202 1.08 -34.19 22.67
C ASP A 202 1.71 -34.86 21.44
N VAL A 203 1.59 -36.18 21.37
CA VAL A 203 2.15 -36.97 20.25
C VAL A 203 1.39 -36.70 18.94
N THR A 204 0.12 -36.30 19.00
CA THR A 204 -0.67 -35.97 17.81
C THR A 204 -0.24 -34.65 17.18
N ASP A 205 0.41 -33.77 17.96
CA ASP A 205 1.01 -32.53 17.47
C ASP A 205 2.30 -32.72 16.67
N GLU A 206 2.95 -33.88 16.80
CA GLU A 206 4.17 -34.17 16.04
C GLU A 206 3.90 -34.20 14.53
N ASP A 207 2.70 -34.65 14.11
CA ASP A 207 2.26 -34.59 12.71
C ASP A 207 2.15 -33.13 12.22
N ALA A 208 1.82 -32.19 13.11
CA ALA A 208 1.81 -30.77 12.80
C ALA A 208 3.22 -30.18 12.75
N PHE A 209 4.08 -30.49 13.72
CA PHE A 209 5.45 -29.95 13.77
C PHE A 209 6.28 -30.36 12.54
N VAL A 210 6.13 -31.59 12.05
CA VAL A 210 6.87 -32.08 10.86
C VAL A 210 6.47 -31.36 9.57
N ARG A 211 5.28 -30.73 9.51
CA ARG A 211 4.81 -29.95 8.35
C ARG A 211 5.38 -28.54 8.32
N LEU A 212 5.81 -28.02 9.46
CA LEU A 212 6.29 -26.65 9.60
C LEU A 212 7.74 -26.55 9.15
N HIS A 213 8.04 -25.53 8.34
CA HIS A 213 9.35 -25.37 7.69
C HIS A 213 9.62 -23.90 7.32
N GLY A 214 10.88 -23.55 7.09
CA GLY A 214 11.23 -22.18 6.68
C GLY A 214 10.99 -21.17 7.82
N PRO A 215 10.22 -20.08 7.61
CA PRO A 215 10.00 -19.05 8.63
C PRO A 215 9.00 -19.45 9.73
N ASP A 216 8.42 -20.65 9.67
CA ASP A 216 7.43 -21.13 10.64
C ASP A 216 8.02 -21.30 12.05
N VAL A 217 7.16 -21.17 13.06
CA VAL A 217 7.53 -21.36 14.47
C VAL A 217 6.71 -22.49 15.07
N SER A 218 7.39 -23.59 15.43
CA SER A 218 6.80 -24.74 16.13
C SER A 218 7.23 -24.77 17.59
N VAL A 219 6.26 -24.87 18.51
CA VAL A 219 6.51 -24.80 19.95
C VAL A 219 5.88 -26.00 20.66
N LYS A 220 6.72 -26.83 21.28
CA LYS A 220 6.28 -27.92 22.17
C LYS A 220 6.01 -27.41 23.57
N VAL A 221 4.82 -27.66 24.11
CA VAL A 221 4.47 -27.41 25.50
C VAL A 221 4.78 -28.64 26.34
N GLY A 222 5.50 -28.48 27.45
CA GLY A 222 5.86 -29.56 28.35
C GLY A 222 7.07 -30.39 27.90
N SER A 223 7.24 -31.56 28.53
CA SER A 223 8.40 -32.45 28.33
C SER A 223 8.16 -33.49 27.21
N GLY A 224 9.14 -34.38 26.94
CA GLY A 224 9.07 -35.43 25.92
C GLY A 224 9.81 -35.10 24.62
N ALA A 225 10.20 -36.10 23.84
CA ALA A 225 10.84 -35.87 22.52
C ALA A 225 9.86 -35.18 21.56
N SER A 226 10.35 -34.27 20.72
CA SER A 226 9.51 -33.53 19.79
C SER A 226 10.31 -33.04 18.58
N ALA A 227 9.66 -32.94 17.43
CA ALA A 227 10.14 -32.31 16.20
C ALA A 227 9.99 -30.77 16.21
N ALA A 228 9.33 -30.19 17.21
CA ALA A 228 9.21 -28.74 17.36
C ALA A 228 10.58 -28.06 17.56
N THR A 229 10.75 -26.89 16.96
CA THR A 229 11.98 -26.08 17.03
C THR A 229 12.19 -25.51 18.43
N PHE A 230 11.11 -25.10 19.09
CA PHE A 230 11.14 -24.47 20.41
C PHE A 230 10.34 -25.26 21.44
N ARG A 231 10.59 -24.97 22.73
CA ARG A 231 9.91 -25.61 23.85
C ARG A 231 9.61 -24.62 24.97
N ILE A 232 8.45 -24.78 25.59
CA ILE A 232 8.02 -24.06 26.78
C ILE A 232 7.50 -25.02 27.86
N SER A 233 7.44 -24.59 29.10
CA SER A 233 7.17 -25.47 30.25
C SER A 233 5.73 -25.93 30.36
N ASP A 234 4.77 -25.01 30.16
CA ASP A 234 3.37 -25.22 30.52
C ASP A 234 2.44 -24.24 29.78
N PRO A 235 1.11 -24.46 29.82
CA PRO A 235 0.10 -23.58 29.23
C PRO A 235 0.19 -22.09 29.59
N THR A 236 0.72 -21.75 30.77
CA THR A 236 0.84 -20.33 31.19
C THR A 236 1.87 -19.60 30.33
N GLU A 237 2.94 -20.29 29.93
CA GLU A 237 3.92 -19.73 28.99
C GLU A 237 3.31 -19.57 27.60
N VAL A 238 2.40 -20.44 27.17
CA VAL A 238 1.65 -20.27 25.89
C VAL A 238 0.92 -18.93 25.91
N ALA A 239 0.20 -18.62 27.00
CA ALA A 239 -0.50 -17.35 27.18
C ALA A 239 0.44 -16.15 27.03
N ARG A 240 1.63 -16.21 27.66
CA ARG A 240 2.63 -15.14 27.60
C ARG A 240 3.16 -14.95 26.17
N ARG A 241 3.48 -16.03 25.46
CA ARG A 241 4.02 -15.97 24.10
C ARG A 241 2.97 -15.51 23.08
N LEU A 242 1.71 -15.95 23.22
CA LEU A 242 0.61 -15.43 22.41
C LEU A 242 0.38 -13.94 22.63
N ALA A 243 0.43 -13.46 23.89
CA ALA A 243 0.31 -12.04 24.19
C ALA A 243 1.47 -11.23 23.59
N ARG A 244 2.71 -11.73 23.69
CA ARG A 244 3.88 -11.09 23.06
C ARG A 244 3.74 -11.04 21.54
N LEU A 245 3.32 -12.13 20.92
CA LEU A 245 3.06 -12.20 19.47
C LEU A 245 1.96 -11.20 19.06
N ALA A 246 0.88 -11.09 19.84
CA ALA A 246 -0.17 -10.11 19.61
C ALA A 246 0.36 -8.68 19.64
N SER A 247 1.11 -8.32 20.69
CA SER A 247 1.71 -6.99 20.82
C SER A 247 2.73 -6.69 19.72
N ALA A 248 3.58 -7.66 19.35
CA ALA A 248 4.55 -7.51 18.27
C ALA A 248 3.85 -7.31 16.91
N ARG A 249 2.81 -8.10 16.64
CA ARG A 249 2.01 -7.99 15.41
C ARG A 249 1.26 -6.65 15.34
N GLU A 250 0.63 -6.23 16.44
CA GLU A 250 -0.05 -4.94 16.54
C GLU A 250 0.92 -3.78 16.33
N ALA A 251 2.08 -3.80 16.98
CA ALA A 251 3.11 -2.77 16.81
C ALA A 251 3.62 -2.69 15.37
N PHE A 252 3.85 -3.85 14.72
CA PHE A 252 4.22 -3.93 13.31
C PHE A 252 3.14 -3.31 12.41
N LEU A 253 1.87 -3.67 12.60
CA LEU A 253 0.74 -3.16 11.81
C LEU A 253 0.46 -1.67 12.06
N ALA A 254 0.80 -1.16 13.26
CA ALA A 254 0.80 0.27 13.56
C ALA A 254 2.05 1.00 13.02
N GLY A 255 2.94 0.29 12.32
CA GLY A 255 4.15 0.82 11.71
C GLY A 255 5.21 1.26 12.71
N ALA A 256 5.29 0.68 13.92
CA ALA A 256 6.27 1.08 14.94
C ALA A 256 7.72 1.03 14.43
N ASP A 257 8.05 0.04 13.59
CA ASP A 257 9.38 -0.16 13.02
C ASP A 257 9.56 0.42 11.61
N ALA A 258 8.47 0.93 11.00
CA ALA A 258 8.52 1.51 9.67
C ALA A 258 9.06 2.94 9.74
N VAL A 259 10.03 3.26 8.88
CA VAL A 259 10.47 4.65 8.69
C VAL A 259 9.23 5.47 8.29
N PRO A 260 8.86 6.52 9.03
CA PRO A 260 7.69 7.33 8.69
C PRO A 260 7.79 7.88 7.26
N ILE A 261 6.65 7.92 6.56
CA ILE A 261 6.58 8.22 5.13
C ILE A 261 7.24 9.58 4.84
N GLU A 262 6.95 10.60 5.65
CA GLU A 262 7.47 11.97 5.50
C GLU A 262 8.99 12.09 5.69
N ARG A 263 9.65 11.07 6.25
CA ARG A 263 11.11 11.05 6.43
C ARG A 263 11.87 10.55 5.21
N HIS A 264 11.18 10.20 4.13
CA HIS A 264 11.81 9.79 2.88
C HIS A 264 12.08 11.01 1.98
N ALA A 265 13.33 11.20 1.58
CA ALA A 265 13.71 12.25 0.64
C ALA A 265 13.57 11.79 -0.82
N LEU A 266 13.20 12.69 -1.72
CA LEU A 266 13.03 12.44 -3.15
C LEU A 266 14.31 12.79 -3.92
N LEU A 267 14.75 11.88 -4.77
CA LEU A 267 15.66 12.16 -5.89
C LEU A 267 14.87 12.07 -7.19
N SER A 268 15.16 12.95 -8.16
CA SER A 268 14.62 12.85 -9.52
C SER A 268 15.65 13.32 -10.54
N ASP A 269 15.63 12.73 -11.75
CA ASP A 269 16.23 13.29 -12.97
C ASP A 269 15.17 13.72 -13.99
N GLY A 270 13.89 13.74 -13.62
CA GLY A 270 12.77 13.96 -14.54
C GLY A 270 12.40 12.74 -15.39
N ARG A 271 13.01 11.57 -15.17
CA ARG A 271 12.62 10.29 -15.79
C ARG A 271 12.32 9.22 -14.75
N VAL A 272 13.23 9.10 -13.80
CA VAL A 272 13.21 8.16 -12.68
C VAL A 272 13.16 8.96 -11.39
N MET A 273 12.52 8.36 -10.40
CA MET A 273 12.50 8.86 -9.04
C MET A 273 13.02 7.78 -8.10
N ALA A 274 13.71 8.20 -7.05
CA ALA A 274 14.15 7.33 -5.98
C ALA A 274 13.81 7.96 -4.63
N LEU A 275 13.46 7.15 -3.64
CA LEU A 275 13.32 7.61 -2.26
C LEU A 275 14.48 7.10 -1.41
N VAL A 276 14.97 7.99 -0.54
CA VAL A 276 16.08 7.74 0.38
C VAL A 276 15.59 7.88 1.81
N ALA A 277 15.72 6.81 2.60
CA ALA A 277 15.41 6.81 4.03
C ALA A 277 16.56 7.41 4.87
N PRO A 278 16.32 7.80 6.14
CA PRO A 278 17.34 8.29 7.07
C PRO A 278 18.49 7.28 7.23
N GLY A 279 19.67 7.61 6.71
CA GLY A 279 20.85 6.73 6.71
C GLY A 279 21.34 6.28 5.34
N ALA A 280 21.07 7.07 4.29
CA ALA A 280 21.55 6.81 2.93
C ALA A 280 21.17 5.40 2.44
N LYS A 281 19.93 4.99 2.70
CA LYS A 281 19.32 3.81 2.11
C LYS A 281 18.36 4.24 1.01
N VAL A 282 18.69 3.90 -0.24
CA VAL A 282 17.72 3.99 -1.33
C VAL A 282 16.75 2.82 -1.18
N CYS A 283 15.55 3.10 -0.69
CA CYS A 283 14.52 2.11 -0.34
C CYS A 283 13.45 1.93 -1.42
N TRP A 284 13.41 2.87 -2.37
CA TRP A 284 12.47 2.87 -3.48
C TRP A 284 13.16 3.42 -4.73
N MET A 285 13.06 2.71 -5.86
CA MET A 285 13.43 3.24 -7.17
C MET A 285 12.83 2.36 -8.26
N CYS A 286 12.14 2.98 -9.21
CA CYS A 286 11.66 2.31 -10.42
C CYS A 286 12.56 2.63 -11.61
N ALA A 287 12.79 1.68 -12.51
CA ALA A 287 13.60 1.89 -13.70
C ALA A 287 12.99 1.11 -14.88
N PRO A 288 13.00 1.66 -16.12
CA PRO A 288 13.62 2.92 -16.57
C PRO A 288 12.80 4.20 -16.33
N ARG A 289 11.60 4.07 -15.74
CA ARG A 289 10.63 5.15 -15.58
C ARG A 289 9.99 5.07 -14.22
N VAL A 290 9.44 6.19 -13.75
CA VAL A 290 8.63 6.25 -12.53
C VAL A 290 7.47 5.24 -12.52
N ASP A 291 6.81 5.05 -13.67
CA ASP A 291 5.70 4.10 -13.83
C ASP A 291 6.13 2.67 -14.24
N GLY A 292 7.43 2.38 -14.16
CA GLY A 292 8.02 1.07 -14.48
C GLY A 292 8.06 0.10 -13.30
N PRO A 293 8.65 -1.09 -13.48
CA PRO A 293 8.92 -2.01 -12.38
C PRO A 293 9.91 -1.40 -11.37
N ALA A 294 9.74 -1.74 -10.09
CA ALA A 294 10.68 -1.37 -9.05
C ALA A 294 11.95 -2.23 -9.11
N LEU A 295 13.11 -1.59 -8.95
CA LEU A 295 14.41 -2.22 -8.71
C LEU A 295 14.70 -2.32 -7.20
N PHE A 296 14.21 -1.35 -6.44
CA PHE A 296 14.21 -1.34 -4.98
C PHE A 296 12.77 -1.09 -4.52
N ALA A 297 12.26 -1.98 -3.68
CA ALA A 297 10.91 -1.95 -3.14
C ALA A 297 10.87 -2.22 -1.63
N GLU A 298 11.99 -1.99 -0.91
CA GLU A 298 12.06 -2.14 0.55
C GLU A 298 10.99 -1.34 1.28
N LEU A 299 10.63 -0.17 0.75
CA LEU A 299 9.52 0.64 1.28
C LEU A 299 8.20 -0.15 1.41
N LEU A 300 7.95 -1.13 0.52
CA LEU A 300 6.72 -1.91 0.48
C LEU A 300 6.90 -3.38 0.90
N GLY A 301 8.09 -3.93 0.86
CA GLY A 301 8.31 -5.35 1.20
C GLY A 301 9.37 -5.60 2.26
N GLY A 302 9.87 -4.56 2.92
CA GLY A 302 10.96 -4.66 3.89
C GLY A 302 12.30 -5.05 3.24
N PRO A 303 13.32 -5.38 4.04
CA PRO A 303 14.69 -5.59 3.55
C PRO A 303 14.81 -6.56 2.36
N ALA A 304 14.00 -7.62 2.35
CA ALA A 304 13.98 -8.65 1.30
C ALA A 304 13.55 -8.11 -0.08
N ALA A 305 12.76 -7.02 -0.12
CA ALA A 305 12.25 -6.41 -1.36
C ALA A 305 13.22 -5.40 -2.00
N GLY A 306 14.46 -5.37 -1.52
CA GLY A 306 15.59 -4.77 -2.22
C GLY A 306 15.81 -3.31 -1.88
N HIS A 307 17.08 -2.97 -1.70
CA HIS A 307 17.55 -1.65 -1.32
C HIS A 307 19.01 -1.44 -1.76
N PHE A 308 19.46 -0.19 -1.68
CA PHE A 308 20.88 0.15 -1.81
C PHE A 308 21.32 1.02 -0.63
N THR A 309 22.08 0.43 0.30
CA THR A 309 22.53 1.09 1.53
C THR A 309 24.03 1.40 1.48
N ILE A 310 24.39 2.59 1.96
CA ILE A 310 25.77 2.95 2.28
C ILE A 310 25.78 3.51 3.70
N GLU A 311 26.52 2.87 4.60
CA GLU A 311 26.55 3.27 6.00
C GLU A 311 27.95 3.05 6.60
N PRO A 312 28.34 3.83 7.61
CA PRO A 312 29.57 3.53 8.35
C PRO A 312 29.43 2.16 9.05
N ALA A 313 30.51 1.38 9.10
CA ALA A 313 30.49 0.07 9.77
C ALA A 313 30.14 0.19 11.27
N GLN A 314 30.44 1.34 11.88
CA GLN A 314 30.02 1.73 13.22
C GLN A 314 29.52 3.17 13.19
N ALA A 315 28.28 3.39 13.64
CA ALA A 315 27.69 4.72 13.80
C ALA A 315 27.51 5.02 15.29
N ASP A 316 28.14 6.09 15.76
CA ASP A 316 27.99 6.55 17.16
C ASP A 316 26.73 7.41 17.37
N GLU A 317 26.23 8.03 16.28
CA GLU A 317 25.11 8.97 16.29
C GLU A 317 24.19 8.77 15.07
N PRO A 318 22.89 9.11 15.19
CA PRO A 318 21.98 9.11 14.05
C PRO A 318 22.45 10.05 12.93
N PRO A 319 22.28 9.68 11.66
CA PRO A 319 22.64 10.54 10.54
C PRO A 319 21.74 11.77 10.44
N GLN A 320 22.30 12.86 9.93
CA GLN A 320 21.54 14.03 9.48
C GLN A 320 21.38 13.99 7.97
N GLN A 321 20.18 14.30 7.49
CA GLN A 321 19.90 14.48 6.07
C GLN A 321 19.54 15.93 5.79
N GLN A 322 19.94 16.39 4.61
CA GLN A 322 19.51 17.67 4.06
C GLN A 322 19.74 17.67 2.55
N TYR A 323 18.86 18.34 1.80
CA TYR A 323 19.20 18.71 0.43
C TYR A 323 20.34 19.74 0.37
N ASP A 324 21.17 19.60 -0.66
CA ASP A 324 22.17 20.60 -1.00
C ASP A 324 21.53 21.76 -1.77
N GLY A 325 21.24 22.83 -1.04
CA GLY A 325 20.62 24.04 -1.58
C GLY A 325 19.24 23.78 -2.18
N ASN A 326 18.90 24.55 -3.21
CA ASN A 326 17.62 24.46 -3.92
C ASN A 326 17.69 23.38 -5.02
N SER A 327 18.07 22.16 -4.63
CA SER A 327 18.21 21.03 -5.54
C SER A 327 17.57 19.74 -5.02
N LEU A 328 17.54 18.70 -5.85
CA LEU A 328 17.25 17.31 -5.46
C LEU A 328 18.54 16.47 -5.34
N VAL A 329 19.62 17.10 -4.86
CA VAL A 329 20.85 16.42 -4.45
C VAL A 329 20.81 16.29 -2.94
N LEU A 330 20.84 15.06 -2.42
CA LEU A 330 20.68 14.77 -1.00
C LEU A 330 22.03 14.50 -0.36
N LYS A 331 22.30 15.08 0.81
CA LYS A 331 23.47 14.75 1.63
C LYS A 331 23.03 14.11 2.94
N THR A 332 23.50 12.88 3.18
CA THR A 332 23.40 12.19 4.48
C THR A 332 24.75 12.26 5.17
N SER A 333 24.82 12.74 6.41
CA SER A 333 26.07 12.94 7.14
C SER A 333 26.04 12.27 8.51
N TRP A 334 27.14 11.60 8.84
CA TRP A 334 27.55 11.16 10.17
C TRP A 334 28.77 11.96 10.62
N SER A 335 29.27 11.72 11.83
CA SER A 335 30.41 12.46 12.41
C SER A 335 31.70 12.42 11.57
N LYS A 336 31.98 11.33 10.85
CA LYS A 336 33.22 11.11 10.08
C LYS A 336 33.01 10.78 8.60
N LEU A 337 31.77 10.67 8.17
CA LEU A 337 31.38 10.17 6.85
C LEU A 337 30.19 10.98 6.32
N SER A 338 30.14 11.23 5.02
CA SER A 338 28.93 11.67 4.36
C SER A 338 28.72 10.98 3.02
N VAL A 339 27.46 10.78 2.65
CA VAL A 339 27.03 10.26 1.36
C VAL A 339 26.21 11.35 0.66
N THR A 340 26.60 11.69 -0.55
CA THR A 340 25.85 12.58 -1.44
C THR A 340 25.22 11.77 -2.56
N ASP A 341 23.89 11.75 -2.60
CA ASP A 341 23.08 10.97 -3.52
C ASP A 341 22.36 11.89 -4.52
N PHE A 342 22.45 11.57 -5.82
CA PHE A 342 21.70 12.29 -6.85
C PHE A 342 21.53 11.47 -8.12
N LEU A 343 20.42 11.72 -8.84
CA LEU A 343 20.23 11.25 -10.19
C LEU A 343 20.84 12.26 -11.17
N ASP A 344 21.60 11.77 -12.15
CA ASP A 344 22.39 12.62 -13.05
C ASP A 344 21.56 13.32 -14.13
N CYS A 345 21.45 14.65 -14.04
CA CYS A 345 20.74 15.49 -15.01
C CYS A 345 21.62 15.99 -16.18
N THR A 346 22.86 15.54 -16.30
CA THR A 346 23.77 16.03 -17.36
C THR A 346 23.44 15.49 -18.76
N ALA A 347 24.06 16.10 -19.78
CA ALA A 347 23.95 15.68 -21.18
C ALA A 347 22.51 15.62 -21.74
N GLY A 348 21.58 16.37 -21.14
CA GLY A 348 20.17 16.39 -21.55
C GLY A 348 19.40 15.12 -21.18
N LYS A 349 19.95 14.24 -20.33
CA LYS A 349 19.27 13.03 -19.84
C LYS A 349 17.81 13.25 -19.40
N PRO A 350 17.45 14.34 -18.70
CA PRO A 350 16.06 14.57 -18.28
C PRO A 350 15.03 14.56 -19.42
N THR A 351 15.40 14.91 -20.65
CA THR A 351 14.47 15.04 -21.78
C THR A 351 14.71 14.02 -22.90
N GLN A 352 15.76 13.21 -22.82
CA GLN A 352 16.01 12.15 -23.79
C GLN A 352 14.89 11.12 -23.74
N ARG A 353 14.45 10.57 -24.89
CA ARG A 353 13.44 9.49 -24.90
C ARG A 353 14.04 8.12 -24.55
N ALA A 354 15.23 7.82 -25.05
CA ALA A 354 15.96 6.59 -24.74
C ALA A 354 16.51 6.60 -23.30
N GLY A 355 16.40 5.47 -22.60
CA GLY A 355 16.54 5.38 -21.14
C GLY A 355 17.96 5.19 -20.66
N ARG A 356 18.65 6.31 -20.38
CA ARG A 356 19.86 6.29 -19.57
C ARG A 356 19.66 7.09 -18.30
N THR A 357 19.71 6.41 -17.16
CA THR A 357 19.68 7.01 -15.83
C THR A 357 20.89 6.51 -15.06
N ASP A 358 21.59 7.44 -14.41
CA ASP A 358 22.71 7.11 -13.53
C ASP A 358 22.39 7.68 -12.13
N LEU A 359 22.19 6.80 -11.15
CA LEU A 359 22.19 7.18 -9.73
C LEU A 359 23.65 7.24 -9.26
N ILE A 360 24.10 8.42 -8.89
CA ILE A 360 25.45 8.66 -8.39
C ILE A 360 25.41 8.77 -6.88
N ARG A 361 26.31 8.03 -6.22
CA ARG A 361 26.48 8.03 -4.78
C ARG A 361 27.94 8.34 -4.48
N GLN A 362 28.21 9.49 -3.88
CA GLN A 362 29.56 9.94 -3.54
C GLN A 362 29.76 9.85 -2.03
N ILE A 363 30.74 9.06 -1.61
CA ILE A 363 31.08 8.80 -0.22
C ILE A 363 32.36 9.56 0.11
N GLU A 364 32.30 10.41 1.13
CA GLU A 364 33.40 11.27 1.56
C GLU A 364 33.64 11.09 3.06
N GLY A 365 34.90 11.22 3.47
CA GLY A 365 35.29 11.14 4.88
C GLY A 365 36.31 10.06 5.17
N ARG A 366 36.30 9.55 6.41
CA ARG A 366 37.27 8.57 6.90
C ARG A 366 36.59 7.52 7.75
N GLY A 367 37.04 6.28 7.62
CA GLY A 367 36.52 5.14 8.38
C GLY A 367 36.13 3.97 7.48
N GLU A 368 35.66 2.91 8.11
CA GLU A 368 35.14 1.74 7.43
C GLU A 368 33.68 1.98 7.02
N VAL A 369 33.38 1.68 5.76
CA VAL A 369 32.06 1.86 5.15
C VAL A 369 31.58 0.49 4.68
N ARG A 370 30.36 0.13 5.07
CA ARG A 370 29.66 -1.05 4.58
C ARG A 370 28.66 -0.63 3.51
N ILE A 371 28.66 -1.36 2.42
CA ILE A 371 27.84 -1.12 1.25
C ILE A 371 27.02 -2.38 1.00
N THR A 372 25.69 -2.25 0.95
CA THR A 372 24.80 -3.35 0.61
C THR A 372 24.03 -2.99 -0.65
N PHE A 373 24.24 -3.75 -1.73
CA PHE A 373 23.54 -3.62 -3.00
C PHE A 373 22.64 -4.83 -3.20
N ALA A 374 21.34 -4.65 -2.97
CA ALA A 374 20.33 -5.70 -3.04
C ALA A 374 19.23 -5.34 -4.07
N PRO A 375 19.52 -5.36 -5.38
CA PRO A 375 18.48 -5.16 -6.39
C PRO A 375 17.47 -6.32 -6.42
N ARG A 376 16.21 -5.99 -6.68
CA ARG A 376 15.11 -6.94 -6.87
C ARG A 376 14.37 -6.58 -8.16
N LEU A 377 14.55 -7.39 -9.20
CA LEU A 377 13.92 -7.14 -10.49
C LEU A 377 12.41 -7.36 -10.40
N ASP A 378 11.65 -6.45 -11.01
CA ASP A 378 10.18 -6.49 -11.05
C ASP A 378 9.57 -6.70 -9.67
N PHE A 379 9.90 -5.83 -8.71
CA PHE A 379 9.44 -5.91 -7.31
C PHE A 379 9.90 -7.19 -6.57
N GLY A 380 10.91 -7.89 -7.09
CA GLY A 380 11.34 -9.19 -6.55
C GLY A 380 10.59 -10.38 -7.13
N ARG A 381 9.79 -10.22 -8.18
CA ARG A 381 9.15 -11.35 -8.87
C ARG A 381 10.10 -12.07 -9.83
N GLN A 382 11.15 -11.39 -10.27
CA GLN A 382 12.17 -11.99 -11.13
C GLN A 382 13.43 -12.32 -10.32
N PRO A 383 14.00 -13.54 -10.47
CA PRO A 383 15.29 -13.88 -9.86
C PRO A 383 16.35 -12.85 -10.22
N THR A 384 17.18 -12.49 -9.25
CA THR A 384 18.26 -11.53 -9.46
C THR A 384 19.59 -12.26 -9.40
N GLN A 385 20.41 -12.15 -10.43
CA GLN A 385 21.76 -12.70 -10.46
C GLN A 385 22.78 -11.58 -10.65
N LEU A 386 23.87 -11.61 -9.88
CA LEU A 386 24.91 -10.59 -9.87
C LEU A 386 26.23 -11.18 -10.35
N ILE A 387 26.85 -10.51 -11.32
CA ILE A 387 28.16 -10.89 -11.82
C ILE A 387 29.20 -9.86 -11.35
N VAL A 388 30.20 -10.33 -10.60
CA VAL A 388 31.34 -9.51 -10.19
C VAL A 388 32.24 -9.23 -11.39
N ARG A 389 32.58 -7.95 -11.59
CA ARG A 389 33.48 -7.43 -12.61
C ARG A 389 34.60 -6.63 -11.92
N GLU A 390 35.69 -6.35 -12.65
CA GLU A 390 36.86 -5.63 -12.12
C GLU A 390 36.50 -4.29 -11.45
N ASP A 391 35.59 -3.52 -12.05
CA ASP A 391 35.19 -2.18 -11.59
C ASP A 391 33.77 -2.13 -10.99
N GLY A 392 33.18 -3.26 -10.62
CA GLY A 392 31.84 -3.28 -10.00
C GLY A 392 31.02 -4.53 -10.26
N LEU A 393 29.71 -4.37 -10.43
CA LEU A 393 28.74 -5.46 -10.60
C LEU A 393 27.89 -5.26 -11.86
N GLU A 394 27.45 -6.35 -12.44
CA GLU A 394 26.46 -6.42 -13.53
C GLU A 394 25.25 -7.22 -13.06
N ILE A 395 24.05 -6.74 -13.37
CA ILE A 395 22.81 -7.51 -13.15
C ILE A 395 22.53 -8.31 -14.41
N ASP A 396 22.55 -9.62 -14.30
CA ASP A 396 22.33 -10.53 -15.43
C ASP A 396 20.85 -10.60 -15.85
N ASP A 397 20.61 -11.07 -17.08
CA ASP A 397 19.27 -11.32 -17.66
C ASP A 397 18.30 -10.12 -17.62
N THR A 398 18.84 -8.91 -17.77
CA THR A 398 18.05 -7.66 -17.89
C THR A 398 17.82 -7.29 -19.35
N ILE A 399 16.61 -6.82 -19.70
CA ILE A 399 16.27 -6.37 -21.06
C ILE A 399 17.18 -5.22 -21.51
N ASP A 400 17.35 -4.24 -20.63
CA ASP A 400 18.29 -3.14 -20.78
C ASP A 400 19.40 -3.32 -19.75
N PRO A 401 20.69 -3.21 -20.14
CA PRO A 401 21.79 -3.47 -19.22
C PRO A 401 21.78 -2.59 -17.98
N ILE A 402 21.93 -3.20 -16.80
CA ILE A 402 22.07 -2.53 -15.52
C ILE A 402 23.41 -2.91 -14.88
N VAL A 403 24.22 -1.91 -14.55
CA VAL A 403 25.53 -2.12 -13.90
C VAL A 403 25.72 -1.17 -12.72
N LEU A 404 26.39 -1.64 -11.69
CA LEU A 404 26.90 -0.82 -10.60
C LEU A 404 28.39 -0.63 -10.77
N ARG A 405 28.83 0.54 -11.19
CA ARG A 405 30.25 0.90 -11.18
C ARG A 405 30.66 1.29 -9.76
N ALA A 406 31.64 0.59 -9.20
CA ALA A 406 32.15 0.78 -7.85
C ALA A 406 33.64 0.37 -7.78
N PRO A 407 34.55 1.16 -8.39
CA PRO A 407 35.97 0.82 -8.46
C PRO A 407 36.58 0.74 -7.06
N GLY A 408 37.44 -0.26 -6.82
CA GLY A 408 38.13 -0.44 -5.54
C GLY A 408 37.27 -1.04 -4.43
N VAL A 409 36.05 -1.50 -4.72
CA VAL A 409 35.20 -2.24 -3.78
C VAL A 409 35.30 -3.73 -4.09
N SER A 410 35.64 -4.54 -3.09
CA SER A 410 35.54 -6.00 -3.17
C SER A 410 34.15 -6.43 -2.73
N TRP A 411 33.54 -7.36 -3.47
CA TRP A 411 32.15 -7.78 -3.27
C TRP A 411 32.07 -9.23 -2.85
N GLU A 412 31.29 -9.49 -1.81
CA GLU A 412 30.80 -10.80 -1.44
C GLU A 412 29.35 -10.92 -1.93
N ILE A 413 29.07 -11.97 -2.70
CA ILE A 413 27.71 -12.26 -3.18
C ILE A 413 27.04 -13.20 -2.19
N HIS A 414 25.84 -12.83 -1.77
CA HIS A 414 24.99 -13.60 -0.89
C HIS A 414 23.67 -13.92 -1.60
N GLU A 415 23.02 -15.00 -1.18
CA GLU A 415 21.76 -15.46 -1.72
C GLU A 415 20.64 -15.31 -0.68
N GLU A 416 19.50 -14.82 -1.13
CA GLU A 416 18.26 -14.72 -0.39
C GLU A 416 17.14 -15.28 -1.27
N GLY A 417 16.83 -16.57 -1.08
CA GLY A 417 15.94 -17.29 -1.99
C GLY A 417 16.49 -17.27 -3.43
N PRO A 418 15.68 -16.86 -4.43
CA PRO A 418 16.12 -16.79 -5.84
C PRO A 418 16.89 -15.49 -6.17
N HIS A 419 17.15 -14.62 -5.19
CA HIS A 419 17.79 -13.33 -5.43
C HIS A 419 19.18 -13.26 -4.82
N GLN A 420 20.13 -12.73 -5.58
CA GLN A 420 21.44 -12.36 -5.07
C GLN A 420 21.45 -10.91 -4.59
N PHE A 421 22.29 -10.65 -3.59
CA PHE A 421 22.70 -9.31 -3.19
C PHE A 421 24.20 -9.30 -2.93
N ALA A 422 24.82 -8.12 -2.98
CA ALA A 422 26.24 -7.96 -2.78
C ALA A 422 26.53 -7.09 -1.56
N VAL A 423 27.47 -7.54 -0.73
CA VAL A 423 28.01 -6.76 0.39
C VAL A 423 29.46 -6.42 0.09
N GLY A 424 29.82 -5.15 0.25
CA GLY A 424 31.19 -4.67 0.09
C GLY A 424 31.61 -3.83 1.28
N THR A 425 32.86 -3.96 1.69
CA THR A 425 33.46 -3.14 2.76
C THR A 425 34.68 -2.41 2.22
N VAL A 426 34.77 -1.11 2.53
CA VAL A 426 35.88 -0.26 2.09
C VAL A 426 36.33 0.67 3.22
N THR A 427 37.64 0.85 3.37
CA THR A 427 38.20 1.83 4.31
C THR A 427 38.54 3.12 3.58
N LEU A 428 37.82 4.20 3.88
CA LEU A 428 38.11 5.53 3.36
C LEU A 428 39.22 6.22 4.15
N ARG A 429 40.19 6.78 3.43
CA ARG A 429 41.34 7.53 3.99
C ARG A 429 41.28 9.03 3.71
N GLY A 430 40.12 9.54 3.29
CA GLY A 430 39.89 10.93 2.90
C GLY A 430 39.71 11.15 1.40
N GLU A 431 40.12 10.18 0.57
CA GLU A 431 39.78 10.19 -0.86
C GLU A 431 38.32 9.79 -1.04
N PRO A 432 37.55 10.52 -1.88
CA PRO A 432 36.16 10.21 -2.13
C PRO A 432 36.02 8.91 -2.92
N LEU A 433 35.13 8.02 -2.47
CA LEU A 433 34.70 6.87 -3.27
C LEU A 433 33.40 7.23 -3.97
N ARG A 434 33.29 6.91 -5.25
CA ARG A 434 32.07 7.09 -6.01
C ARG A 434 31.56 5.78 -6.56
N MET A 435 30.24 5.63 -6.45
CA MET A 435 29.48 4.58 -7.08
C MET A 435 28.48 5.15 -8.08
N GLU A 436 28.22 4.41 -9.15
CA GLU A 436 27.24 4.78 -10.16
C GLU A 436 26.40 3.55 -10.52
N LEU A 437 25.13 3.55 -10.11
CA LEU A 437 24.15 2.59 -10.61
C LEU A 437 23.62 3.13 -11.95
N ARG A 438 23.95 2.43 -13.03
CA ARG A 438 23.72 2.85 -14.41
C ARG A 438 22.70 1.93 -15.06
N TYR A 439 21.69 2.53 -15.66
CA TYR A 439 20.68 1.85 -16.46
C TYR A 439 20.86 2.20 -17.94
N GLY A 440 20.64 1.22 -18.83
CA GLY A 440 20.71 1.39 -20.27
C GLY A 440 22.14 1.34 -20.82
N THR A 441 23.11 0.85 -20.03
CA THR A 441 24.49 0.63 -20.48
C THR A 441 25.21 -0.43 -19.65
N GLY A 442 25.84 -1.40 -20.33
CA GLY A 442 26.68 -2.41 -19.70
C GLY A 442 28.11 -1.93 -19.39
N SER A 443 28.42 -0.66 -19.65
CA SER A 443 29.78 -0.15 -19.50
C SER A 443 30.07 0.26 -18.05
N LEU A 444 31.05 -0.42 -17.44
CA LEU A 444 31.65 -0.04 -16.16
C LEU A 444 32.79 0.99 -16.31
N ARG A 445 33.13 1.39 -17.54
CA ARG A 445 34.22 2.36 -17.78
C ARG A 445 33.88 3.72 -17.18
N GLU A 446 34.91 4.43 -16.73
CA GLU A 446 34.76 5.82 -16.34
C GLU A 446 34.31 6.67 -17.52
N GLN A 447 33.37 7.59 -17.30
CA GLN A 447 32.97 8.53 -18.34
C GLN A 447 34.08 9.57 -18.53
N GLN A 448 34.79 9.50 -19.66
CA GLN A 448 35.91 10.41 -19.93
C GLN A 448 35.47 11.82 -20.36
N THR A 449 34.21 11.99 -20.77
CA THR A 449 33.73 13.23 -21.40
C THR A 449 33.40 14.34 -20.39
N ILE A 450 32.96 13.99 -19.18
CA ILE A 450 32.59 14.96 -18.14
C ILE A 450 33.19 14.47 -16.83
N SER A 451 33.97 15.34 -16.17
CA SER A 451 34.61 14.95 -14.92
C SER A 451 33.58 14.66 -13.82
N PRO A 452 33.96 13.82 -12.86
CA PRO A 452 33.19 13.54 -11.69
C PRO A 452 32.55 14.75 -10.98
N GLN A 453 33.35 15.77 -10.67
CA GLN A 453 32.91 16.98 -9.97
C GLN A 453 32.00 17.83 -10.86
N GLU A 454 32.24 17.82 -12.16
CA GLU A 454 31.44 18.56 -13.13
C GLU A 454 30.03 17.97 -13.28
N ARG A 455 29.87 16.64 -13.18
CA ARG A 455 28.53 16.00 -13.16
C ARG A 455 27.69 16.48 -11.98
N TYR A 456 28.26 16.42 -10.77
CA TYR A 456 27.61 16.95 -9.56
C TYR A 456 27.26 18.43 -9.70
N ARG A 457 28.23 19.28 -10.12
CA ARG A 457 28.01 20.72 -10.30
C ARG A 457 26.90 21.03 -11.29
N ARG A 458 26.86 20.32 -12.42
CA ARG A 458 25.83 20.51 -13.46
C ARG A 458 24.46 20.00 -13.03
N THR A 459 24.39 18.88 -12.31
CA THR A 459 23.11 18.40 -11.75
C THR A 459 22.56 19.37 -10.72
N ARG A 460 23.39 19.86 -9.80
CA ARG A 460 23.00 20.91 -8.83
C ARG A 460 22.52 22.17 -9.56
N ALA A 461 23.30 22.64 -10.54
CA ALA A 461 22.95 23.81 -11.34
C ALA A 461 21.66 23.63 -12.17
N TYR A 462 21.35 22.42 -12.65
CA TYR A 462 20.10 22.13 -13.37
C TYR A 462 18.88 22.47 -12.50
N TRP A 463 18.88 22.02 -11.25
CA TRP A 463 17.78 22.28 -10.32
C TRP A 463 17.78 23.72 -9.80
N GLU A 464 18.93 24.26 -9.39
CA GLU A 464 19.01 25.61 -8.85
C GLU A 464 18.64 26.67 -9.89
N THR A 465 19.17 26.55 -11.12
CA THR A 465 18.85 27.51 -12.20
C THR A 465 17.36 27.51 -12.54
N TRP A 466 16.68 26.37 -12.38
CA TRP A 466 15.24 26.29 -12.54
C TRP A 466 14.52 26.95 -11.35
N ALA A 467 14.91 26.59 -10.12
CA ALA A 467 14.28 27.12 -8.91
C ALA A 467 14.46 28.64 -8.75
N ASP A 468 15.59 29.20 -9.20
CA ASP A 468 15.91 30.63 -9.11
C ASP A 468 15.05 31.51 -10.03
N ARG A 469 14.38 30.91 -11.02
CA ARG A 469 13.45 31.61 -11.93
C ARG A 469 12.05 31.74 -11.36
N LEU A 470 11.75 31.02 -10.28
CA LEU A 470 10.41 31.02 -9.68
C LEU A 470 10.10 32.35 -9.01
N ILE A 471 8.88 32.82 -9.23
CA ILE A 471 8.29 33.97 -8.54
C ILE A 471 7.62 33.42 -7.28
N LEU A 472 8.29 33.56 -6.14
CA LEU A 472 7.80 33.01 -4.88
C LEU A 472 6.95 34.03 -4.10
N PRO A 473 5.91 33.57 -3.38
CA PRO A 473 5.19 34.40 -2.43
C PRO A 473 6.11 34.81 -1.26
N LYS A 474 5.66 35.81 -0.49
CA LYS A 474 6.37 36.22 0.73
C LYS A 474 6.24 35.16 1.83
N ARG A 475 5.07 34.54 1.94
CA ARG A 475 4.79 33.54 2.97
C ARG A 475 5.41 32.19 2.59
N GLU A 476 6.13 31.59 3.53
CA GLU A 476 6.74 30.26 3.39
C GLU A 476 7.53 30.03 2.09
N ALA A 477 8.21 31.07 1.58
CA ALA A 477 8.96 30.99 0.33
C ALA A 477 9.90 29.77 0.23
N PRO A 478 10.63 29.35 1.28
CA PRO A 478 11.45 28.13 1.23
C PRO A 478 10.64 26.85 0.99
N LEU A 479 9.50 26.67 1.68
CA LEU A 479 8.64 25.49 1.51
C LEU A 479 7.91 25.50 0.18
N VAL A 480 7.48 26.67 -0.31
CA VAL A 480 6.89 26.81 -1.65
C VAL A 480 7.91 26.42 -2.72
N ARG A 481 9.16 26.87 -2.58
CA ARG A 481 10.25 26.47 -3.49
C ARG A 481 10.50 24.97 -3.47
N ARG A 482 10.53 24.36 -2.27
CA ARG A 482 10.69 22.91 -2.12
C ARG A 482 9.53 22.15 -2.76
N SER A 483 8.30 22.59 -2.54
CA SER A 483 7.10 22.01 -3.15
C SER A 483 7.13 22.12 -4.68
N ALA A 484 7.56 23.27 -5.22
CA ALA A 484 7.73 23.45 -6.66
C ALA A 484 8.80 22.50 -7.23
N LEU A 485 9.93 22.30 -6.53
CA LEU A 485 10.95 21.32 -6.90
C LEU A 485 10.41 19.89 -6.91
N VAL A 486 9.52 19.53 -5.98
CA VAL A 486 8.84 18.22 -5.98
C VAL A 486 7.94 18.08 -7.19
N LEU A 487 7.07 19.07 -7.48
CA LEU A 487 6.21 19.04 -8.67
C LEU A 487 7.04 18.96 -9.97
N LYS A 488 8.15 19.70 -10.05
CA LYS A 488 9.09 19.60 -11.16
C LYS A 488 9.74 18.22 -11.25
N GLY A 489 10.08 17.62 -10.12
CA GLY A 489 10.60 16.26 -10.01
C GLY A 489 9.61 15.21 -10.51
N LEU A 490 8.30 15.43 -10.34
CA LEU A 490 7.20 14.59 -10.81
C LEU A 490 6.91 14.71 -12.32
N CYS A 491 7.41 15.77 -12.97
CA CYS A 491 7.27 15.97 -14.41
C CYS A 491 8.19 14.99 -15.18
N TYR A 492 7.60 14.11 -15.98
CA TYR A 492 8.32 13.20 -16.87
C TYR A 492 8.82 13.95 -18.11
N GLY A 493 10.04 14.46 -18.03
CA GLY A 493 10.67 15.33 -19.03
C GLY A 493 10.66 14.82 -20.48
N PRO A 494 10.74 13.51 -20.79
CA PRO A 494 10.78 13.04 -22.18
C PRO A 494 9.48 13.23 -22.98
N THR A 495 8.34 13.35 -22.31
CA THR A 495 7.02 13.48 -22.97
C THR A 495 6.16 14.61 -22.41
N GLY A 496 6.36 15.03 -21.15
CA GLY A 496 5.58 16.07 -20.49
C GLY A 496 4.47 15.57 -19.55
N GLY A 497 4.22 14.26 -19.48
CA GLY A 497 3.28 13.69 -18.50
C GLY A 497 3.77 13.94 -17.06
N ILE A 498 2.85 14.17 -16.12
CA ILE A 498 3.19 14.49 -14.73
C ILE A 498 2.60 13.42 -13.82
N ALA A 499 3.45 12.73 -13.05
CA ALA A 499 3.00 11.69 -12.12
C ALA A 499 2.26 12.30 -10.92
N ALA A 500 1.21 11.62 -10.42
CA ALA A 500 0.47 12.06 -9.23
C ALA A 500 1.29 11.90 -7.93
N ALA A 501 2.15 10.88 -7.86
CA ALA A 501 3.14 10.69 -6.80
C ALA A 501 4.35 9.86 -7.28
N ALA A 502 5.41 9.80 -6.47
CA ALA A 502 6.60 8.99 -6.78
C ALA A 502 6.44 7.49 -6.43
N THR A 503 5.43 7.13 -5.64
CA THR A 503 5.24 5.79 -5.07
C THR A 503 3.91 5.14 -5.47
N THR A 504 3.82 3.84 -5.22
CA THR A 504 2.58 3.07 -5.18
C THR A 504 2.34 2.52 -3.78
N SER A 505 1.08 2.23 -3.47
CA SER A 505 0.64 1.34 -2.40
C SER A 505 1.09 1.72 -0.99
N LEU A 506 1.41 2.99 -0.76
CA LEU A 506 1.43 3.51 0.58
C LEU A 506 -0.01 3.65 1.10
N PRO A 507 -0.27 3.29 2.37
CA PRO A 507 -1.62 3.09 2.86
C PRO A 507 -2.34 4.37 3.21
N GLU A 508 -3.61 4.47 2.80
CA GLU A 508 -4.55 5.45 3.34
C GLU A 508 -5.01 5.08 4.77
N HIS A 509 -4.75 3.83 5.21
CA HIS A 509 -4.97 3.35 6.58
C HIS A 509 -3.98 2.22 6.90
N LEU A 510 -3.20 2.37 7.97
CA LEU A 510 -2.18 1.39 8.37
C LEU A 510 -2.81 0.02 8.64
N GLY A 511 -2.17 -1.03 8.14
CA GLY A 511 -2.70 -2.39 8.12
C GLY A 511 -3.94 -2.60 7.22
N GLY A 512 -4.44 -1.54 6.57
CA GLY A 512 -5.66 -1.55 5.75
C GLY A 512 -5.42 -1.88 4.28
N ILE A 513 -6.54 -1.93 3.53
CA ILE A 513 -6.55 -2.38 2.12
C ILE A 513 -6.53 -1.26 1.08
N ARG A 514 -6.52 -0.01 1.53
CA ARG A 514 -6.62 1.19 0.70
C ARG A 514 -5.22 1.65 0.31
N ASN A 515 -4.63 0.99 -0.68
CA ASN A 515 -3.24 1.15 -1.09
C ASN A 515 -3.18 1.18 -2.62
N TRP A 516 -2.95 2.34 -3.23
CA TRP A 516 -3.14 2.57 -4.67
C TRP A 516 -1.84 2.96 -5.39
N ASP A 517 -1.74 2.68 -6.69
CA ASP A 517 -0.58 3.07 -7.51
C ASP A 517 -0.76 4.46 -8.13
N TYR A 518 -0.01 5.45 -7.63
CA TYR A 518 -0.12 6.85 -8.03
C TYR A 518 1.00 7.32 -8.97
N ARG A 519 1.79 6.39 -9.53
CA ARG A 519 2.94 6.73 -10.40
C ARG A 519 2.55 7.14 -11.81
N TYR A 520 1.26 7.18 -12.10
CA TYR A 520 0.68 7.52 -13.39
C TYR A 520 0.30 9.00 -13.48
N CYS A 521 0.00 9.44 -14.71
CA CYS A 521 -0.46 10.79 -15.00
C CYS A 521 -2.00 10.83 -14.94
N TRP A 522 -2.55 11.22 -13.79
CA TRP A 522 -3.95 11.63 -13.69
C TRP A 522 -4.11 12.99 -14.36
N LEU A 523 -5.10 13.11 -15.26
CA LEU A 523 -5.27 14.33 -16.06
C LEU A 523 -5.51 15.56 -15.18
N ARG A 524 -6.32 15.39 -14.13
CA ARG A 524 -6.63 16.44 -13.15
C ARG A 524 -5.38 16.86 -12.38
N ASP A 525 -4.69 15.91 -11.78
CA ASP A 525 -3.51 16.13 -10.92
C ASP A 525 -2.39 16.80 -11.71
N ALA A 526 -2.17 16.35 -12.94
CA ALA A 526 -1.18 16.92 -13.84
C ALA A 526 -1.55 18.35 -14.26
N ALA A 527 -2.82 18.61 -14.63
CA ALA A 527 -3.28 19.95 -14.97
C ALA A 527 -3.19 20.92 -13.78
N MET A 528 -3.51 20.46 -12.57
CA MET A 528 -3.36 21.25 -11.35
C MET A 528 -1.89 21.51 -11.00
N SER A 529 -1.02 20.50 -11.12
CA SER A 529 0.42 20.64 -10.91
C SER A 529 1.04 21.67 -11.85
N ALA A 530 0.72 21.56 -13.14
CA ALA A 530 1.13 22.52 -14.15
C ALA A 530 0.60 23.92 -13.86
N THR A 531 -0.66 24.04 -13.41
CA THR A 531 -1.27 25.33 -13.07
C THR A 531 -0.55 26.01 -11.90
N SER A 532 -0.24 25.28 -10.83
CA SER A 532 0.50 25.84 -9.69
C SER A 532 1.91 26.25 -10.09
N LEU A 533 2.59 25.50 -10.97
CA LEU A 533 3.89 25.89 -11.52
C LEU A 533 3.81 27.15 -12.41
N VAL A 534 2.75 27.31 -13.21
CA VAL A 534 2.50 28.52 -14.02
C VAL A 534 2.34 29.75 -13.11
N LYS A 535 1.62 29.65 -11.99
CA LYS A 535 1.47 30.75 -11.02
C LYS A 535 2.79 31.17 -10.37
N LEU A 536 3.78 30.27 -10.33
CA LEU A 536 5.15 30.56 -9.90
C LEU A 536 6.08 30.99 -11.06
N GLY A 537 5.56 31.17 -12.27
CA GLY A 537 6.32 31.62 -13.44
C GLY A 537 7.02 30.52 -14.24
N SER A 538 6.71 29.24 -14.00
CA SER A 538 7.28 28.11 -14.74
C SER A 538 6.33 27.59 -15.83
N PHE A 539 6.57 27.98 -17.08
CA PHE A 539 5.67 27.66 -18.20
C PHE A 539 6.09 26.41 -18.99
N ALA A 540 7.36 26.02 -18.96
CA ALA A 540 7.88 24.94 -19.81
C ALA A 540 7.23 23.59 -19.49
N GLU A 541 6.99 23.31 -18.21
CA GLU A 541 6.34 22.08 -17.75
C GLU A 541 4.88 22.02 -18.18
N ALA A 542 4.15 23.14 -18.07
CA ALA A 542 2.78 23.25 -18.54
C ALA A 542 2.66 23.04 -20.05
N MET A 543 3.54 23.67 -20.84
CA MET A 543 3.56 23.52 -22.30
C MET A 543 3.86 22.08 -22.71
N ALA A 544 4.83 21.42 -22.05
CA ALA A 544 5.13 20.02 -22.29
C ALA A 544 3.94 19.11 -21.95
N PHE A 545 3.23 19.39 -20.85
CA PHE A 545 2.00 18.65 -20.50
C PHE A 545 0.87 18.88 -21.52
N LEU A 546 0.70 20.08 -22.05
CA LEU A 546 -0.28 20.34 -23.11
C LEU A 546 0.06 19.60 -24.41
N ASP A 547 1.34 19.56 -24.80
CA ASP A 547 1.82 18.75 -25.93
C ASP A 547 1.54 17.25 -25.70
N TRP A 548 1.76 16.77 -24.48
CA TRP A 548 1.40 15.42 -24.07
C TRP A 548 -0.10 15.16 -24.17
N MET A 549 -0.94 16.09 -23.73
CA MET A 549 -2.40 16.01 -23.81
C MET A 549 -2.90 15.92 -25.25
N LEU A 550 -2.30 16.69 -26.17
CA LEU A 550 -2.62 16.62 -27.59
C LEU A 550 -2.34 15.22 -28.14
N LEU A 551 -1.20 14.60 -27.78
CA LEU A 551 -0.89 13.23 -28.16
C LEU A 551 -1.88 12.19 -27.59
N VAL A 552 -2.37 12.42 -26.37
CA VAL A 552 -3.39 11.55 -25.75
C VAL A 552 -4.72 11.67 -26.49
N ILE A 553 -5.14 12.90 -26.81
CA ILE A 553 -6.39 13.14 -27.55
C ILE A 553 -6.34 12.55 -28.95
N ASP A 554 -5.22 12.69 -29.66
CA ASP A 554 -5.03 12.12 -31.00
C ASP A 554 -5.18 10.58 -31.02
N ARG A 555 -4.93 9.92 -29.89
CA ARG A 555 -5.08 8.46 -29.72
C ARG A 555 -6.43 8.07 -29.14
N ALA A 556 -7.12 8.99 -28.48
CA ALA A 556 -8.41 8.73 -27.88
C ALA A 556 -9.48 8.54 -28.96
N ALA A 557 -10.49 7.71 -28.67
CA ALA A 557 -11.60 7.51 -29.60
C ALA A 557 -12.39 8.80 -29.86
N ALA A 558 -12.49 9.66 -28.85
CA ALA A 558 -13.03 11.00 -28.90
C ALA A 558 -12.63 11.77 -27.62
N PRO A 559 -12.57 13.12 -27.61
CA PRO A 559 -12.22 13.90 -26.41
C PRO A 559 -13.11 13.61 -25.20
N GLU A 560 -14.40 13.34 -25.41
CA GLU A 560 -15.35 13.00 -24.34
C GLU A 560 -15.16 11.59 -23.76
N ARG A 561 -14.24 10.80 -24.33
CA ARG A 561 -13.88 9.45 -23.87
C ARG A 561 -12.47 9.38 -23.27
N LEU A 562 -11.90 10.52 -22.88
CA LEU A 562 -10.67 10.53 -22.11
C LEU A 562 -10.82 9.68 -20.84
N MET A 563 -9.84 8.81 -20.60
CA MET A 563 -9.69 8.08 -19.35
C MET A 563 -9.17 9.03 -18.25
N PRO A 564 -9.42 8.72 -16.96
CA PRO A 564 -8.95 9.57 -15.87
C PRO A 564 -7.43 9.67 -15.78
N LEU A 565 -6.73 8.59 -16.13
CA LEU A 565 -5.28 8.47 -16.02
C LEU A 565 -4.64 7.70 -17.18
N TYR A 566 -3.36 7.98 -17.41
CA TYR A 566 -2.51 7.34 -18.40
C TYR A 566 -1.10 7.11 -17.82
N THR A 567 -0.33 6.21 -18.43
CA THR A 567 1.12 6.14 -18.21
C THR A 567 1.77 7.50 -18.48
N VAL A 568 2.95 7.78 -17.91
CA VAL A 568 3.63 9.08 -18.16
C VAL A 568 3.99 9.26 -19.65
N THR A 569 3.99 8.18 -20.43
CA THR A 569 4.19 8.17 -21.87
C THR A 569 2.92 8.38 -22.71
N GLY A 570 1.74 8.54 -22.10
CA GLY A 570 0.47 8.79 -22.80
C GLY A 570 -0.18 7.54 -23.40
N HIS A 571 0.14 6.36 -22.86
CA HIS A 571 -0.54 5.10 -23.15
C HIS A 571 -1.49 4.72 -22.00
N GLU A 572 -2.48 3.89 -22.29
CA GLU A 572 -3.38 3.33 -21.26
C GLU A 572 -2.60 2.59 -20.17
N VAL A 573 -3.06 2.73 -18.92
CA VAL A 573 -2.53 1.97 -17.79
C VAL A 573 -3.00 0.52 -17.85
N GLY A 574 -2.16 -0.42 -17.43
CA GLY A 574 -2.50 -1.84 -17.29
C GLY A 574 -3.68 -2.07 -16.34
N ALA A 575 -4.22 -3.29 -16.31
CA ALA A 575 -5.22 -3.65 -15.30
C ALA A 575 -4.59 -3.57 -13.91
N GLU A 576 -5.38 -3.20 -12.91
CA GLU A 576 -4.94 -3.27 -11.52
C GLU A 576 -4.62 -4.72 -11.15
N ALA A 577 -3.45 -4.93 -10.55
CA ALA A 577 -2.99 -6.24 -10.12
C ALA A 577 -2.32 -6.12 -8.75
N GLU A 578 -2.38 -7.20 -7.98
CA GLU A 578 -1.76 -7.29 -6.66
C GLU A 578 -0.41 -8.01 -6.75
N ILE A 579 0.56 -7.55 -5.95
CA ILE A 579 1.84 -8.23 -5.72
C ILE A 579 1.77 -8.87 -4.35
N ALA A 580 1.39 -10.15 -4.31
CA ALA A 580 1.08 -10.87 -3.07
C ALA A 580 2.32 -11.20 -2.23
N GLU A 581 3.50 -11.17 -2.85
CA GLU A 581 4.79 -11.46 -2.23
C GLU A 581 5.27 -10.33 -1.31
N LEU A 582 4.80 -9.10 -1.54
CA LEU A 582 5.18 -7.94 -0.73
C LEU A 582 4.31 -7.81 0.51
N ALA A 583 4.95 -7.53 1.64
CA ALA A 583 4.29 -7.37 2.94
C ALA A 583 3.38 -6.14 3.01
N GLY A 584 3.60 -5.14 2.16
CA GLY A 584 3.02 -3.82 2.30
C GLY A 584 3.79 -2.93 3.28
N TYR A 585 3.73 -1.61 3.08
CA TYR A 585 4.29 -0.66 4.03
C TYR A 585 3.59 -0.86 5.39
N ALA A 586 4.36 -1.12 6.45
CA ALA A 586 3.83 -1.42 7.79
C ALA A 586 2.76 -2.54 7.79
N GLY A 587 2.89 -3.53 6.90
CA GLY A 587 1.93 -4.63 6.78
C GLY A 587 0.61 -4.27 6.08
N SER A 588 0.48 -3.07 5.50
CA SER A 588 -0.71 -2.66 4.76
C SER A 588 -0.80 -3.34 3.40
N ARG A 589 -1.77 -4.23 3.25
CA ARG A 589 -1.96 -5.07 2.07
C ARG A 589 -3.34 -4.88 1.44
N PRO A 590 -3.48 -5.06 0.12
CA PRO A 590 -2.47 -5.55 -0.82
C PRO A 590 -1.55 -4.44 -1.34
N VAL A 591 -0.39 -4.82 -1.90
CA VAL A 591 0.41 -3.95 -2.76
C VAL A 591 -0.12 -4.04 -4.18
N ARG A 592 -0.48 -2.91 -4.78
CA ARG A 592 -1.07 -2.82 -6.12
C ARG A 592 -0.11 -2.21 -7.14
N VAL A 593 -0.23 -2.68 -8.37
CA VAL A 593 0.31 -2.04 -9.57
C VAL A 593 -0.80 -1.84 -10.58
N GLY A 594 -0.74 -0.74 -11.32
CA GLY A 594 -1.88 -0.26 -12.08
C GLY A 594 -2.95 0.35 -11.16
N ASN A 595 -4.03 0.85 -11.74
CA ASN A 595 -5.13 1.42 -10.96
C ASN A 595 -6.46 1.20 -11.70
N ALA A 596 -7.46 0.70 -10.98
CA ALA A 596 -8.76 0.38 -11.54
C ALA A 596 -9.63 1.61 -11.90
N ALA A 597 -9.25 2.82 -11.48
CA ALA A 597 -9.79 4.08 -11.97
C ALA A 597 -9.66 4.22 -13.50
N ARG A 598 -8.78 3.44 -14.15
CA ARG A 598 -8.71 3.37 -15.62
C ARG A 598 -10.04 3.07 -16.30
N GLY A 599 -10.95 2.35 -15.63
CA GLY A 599 -12.26 1.98 -16.14
C GLY A 599 -13.38 2.94 -15.73
N GLN A 600 -13.07 3.94 -14.91
CA GLN A 600 -14.05 4.90 -14.41
C GLN A 600 -14.33 5.99 -15.45
N VAL A 601 -15.58 6.42 -15.49
CA VAL A 601 -15.96 7.71 -16.07
C VAL A 601 -15.76 8.76 -14.99
N GLN A 602 -14.86 9.71 -15.22
CA GLN A 602 -14.67 10.90 -14.39
C GLN A 602 -14.80 12.12 -15.30
N LEU A 603 -15.89 12.87 -15.16
CA LEU A 603 -16.19 14.01 -16.02
C LEU A 603 -15.52 15.31 -15.56
N ASP A 604 -14.89 15.27 -14.39
CA ASP A 604 -14.27 16.43 -13.78
C ASP A 604 -12.93 16.83 -14.42
N VAL A 605 -12.29 15.92 -15.16
CA VAL A 605 -10.97 16.11 -15.79
C VAL A 605 -10.89 17.31 -16.74
N PHE A 606 -12.01 17.70 -17.37
CA PHE A 606 -12.03 18.75 -18.40
C PHE A 606 -11.80 20.16 -17.83
N GLY A 607 -12.32 20.43 -16.62
CA GLY A 607 -12.23 21.73 -15.97
C GLY A 607 -10.79 22.17 -15.72
N PRO A 608 -9.99 21.38 -14.97
CA PRO A 608 -8.58 21.67 -14.71
C PRO A 608 -7.73 21.91 -15.96
N ILE A 609 -8.00 21.19 -17.06
CA ILE A 609 -7.28 21.38 -18.33
C ILE A 609 -7.59 22.76 -18.93
N ALA A 610 -8.85 23.16 -18.96
CA ALA A 610 -9.25 24.48 -19.45
C ALA A 610 -8.72 25.61 -18.54
N GLU A 611 -8.70 25.38 -17.21
CA GLU A 611 -8.10 26.30 -16.23
C GLU A 611 -6.61 26.50 -16.50
N LEU A 612 -5.85 25.43 -16.80
CA LEU A 612 -4.43 25.55 -17.12
C LEU A 612 -4.18 26.49 -18.31
N VAL A 613 -4.94 26.34 -19.39
CA VAL A 613 -4.81 27.20 -20.58
C VAL A 613 -5.19 28.65 -20.24
N TRP A 614 -6.24 28.85 -19.44
CA TRP A 614 -6.63 30.16 -18.94
C TRP A 614 -5.51 30.82 -18.11
N GLN A 615 -4.88 30.08 -17.20
CA GLN A 615 -3.79 30.59 -16.35
C GLN A 615 -2.53 30.93 -17.16
N LEU A 616 -2.18 30.12 -18.17
CA LEU A 616 -1.10 30.45 -19.10
C LEU A 616 -1.37 31.77 -19.83
N LEU A 617 -2.60 32.00 -20.28
CA LEU A 617 -2.98 33.24 -20.95
C LEU A 617 -2.97 34.45 -19.99
N LEU A 618 -3.41 34.28 -18.74
CA LEU A 618 -3.29 35.31 -17.70
C LEU A 618 -1.84 35.66 -17.40
N ALA A 619 -0.94 34.68 -17.46
CA ALA A 619 0.49 34.86 -17.29
C ALA A 619 1.22 35.34 -18.56
N GLU A 620 0.47 35.69 -19.62
CA GLU A 620 1.00 36.13 -20.93
C GLU A 620 1.97 35.11 -21.58
N ALA A 621 1.79 33.82 -21.27
CA ALA A 621 2.59 32.75 -21.86
C ALA A 621 2.21 32.50 -23.34
N PRO A 622 3.12 31.97 -24.17
CA PRO A 622 2.90 31.78 -25.61
C PRO A 622 1.97 30.59 -25.88
N VAL A 623 0.66 30.79 -25.75
CA VAL A 623 -0.36 29.78 -26.04
C VAL A 623 -0.60 29.69 -27.55
N SER A 624 -0.60 28.46 -28.09
CA SER A 624 -0.75 28.18 -29.52
C SER A 624 -2.22 27.97 -29.93
N SER A 625 -2.48 27.93 -31.25
CA SER A 625 -3.81 27.57 -31.76
C SER A 625 -4.19 26.11 -31.47
N GLU A 626 -3.22 25.22 -31.22
CA GLU A 626 -3.49 23.84 -30.77
C GLU A 626 -4.02 23.82 -29.34
N HIS A 627 -3.49 24.66 -28.45
CA HIS A 627 -4.01 24.78 -27.09
C HIS A 627 -5.43 25.34 -27.07
N TRP A 628 -5.77 26.21 -28.03
CA TRP A 628 -7.14 26.63 -28.20
C TRP A 628 -8.05 25.47 -28.67
N ARG A 629 -7.61 24.66 -29.63
CA ARG A 629 -8.35 23.45 -30.04
C ARG A 629 -8.55 22.48 -28.89
N LEU A 630 -7.58 22.38 -27.99
CA LEU A 630 -7.72 21.59 -26.76
C LEU A 630 -8.88 22.12 -25.90
N VAL A 631 -8.97 23.44 -25.68
CA VAL A 631 -10.10 24.04 -24.94
C VAL A 631 -11.44 23.79 -25.65
N GLU A 632 -11.51 23.96 -26.97
CA GLU A 632 -12.72 23.63 -27.75
C GLU A 632 -13.11 22.16 -27.59
N ALA A 633 -12.13 21.24 -27.59
CA ALA A 633 -12.36 19.82 -27.35
C ALA A 633 -12.87 19.54 -25.92
N MET A 634 -12.36 20.23 -24.90
CA MET A 634 -12.86 20.10 -23.53
C MET A 634 -14.30 20.58 -23.41
N VAL A 635 -14.64 21.75 -23.99
CA VAL A 635 -16.01 22.27 -23.96
C VAL A 635 -16.97 21.38 -24.74
N GLY A 636 -16.56 20.89 -25.91
CA GLY A 636 -17.35 19.93 -26.69
C GLY A 636 -17.57 18.62 -25.94
N ALA A 637 -16.57 18.14 -25.21
CA ALA A 637 -16.69 16.96 -24.37
C ALA A 637 -17.69 17.15 -23.22
N VAL A 638 -17.66 18.32 -22.57
CA VAL A 638 -18.65 18.70 -21.57
C VAL A 638 -20.05 18.75 -22.19
N GLU A 639 -20.25 19.46 -23.31
CA GLU A 639 -21.53 19.54 -24.01
C GLU A 639 -22.13 18.16 -24.28
N ALA A 640 -21.29 17.22 -24.72
CA ALA A 640 -21.71 15.87 -25.06
C ALA A 640 -22.12 15.00 -23.85
N ARG A 641 -21.54 15.20 -22.66
CA ARG A 641 -21.65 14.20 -21.56
C ARG A 641 -21.97 14.74 -20.18
N TRP A 642 -21.98 16.05 -19.96
CA TRP A 642 -22.16 16.64 -18.61
C TRP A 642 -23.45 16.19 -17.92
N HIS A 643 -24.47 15.78 -18.68
CA HIS A 643 -25.76 15.31 -18.15
C HIS A 643 -25.73 13.86 -17.66
N GLU A 644 -24.65 13.11 -17.87
CA GLU A 644 -24.50 11.72 -17.40
C GLU A 644 -24.04 11.65 -15.93
N PRO A 645 -24.38 10.60 -15.17
CA PRO A 645 -23.72 10.30 -13.91
C PRO A 645 -22.31 9.73 -14.12
N ASP A 646 -21.39 9.99 -13.18
CA ASP A 646 -19.99 9.57 -13.21
C ASP A 646 -19.53 9.02 -11.84
N HIS A 647 -18.24 8.77 -11.63
CA HIS A 647 -17.70 8.23 -10.36
C HIS A 647 -17.11 9.30 -9.44
N GLY A 648 -17.24 10.58 -9.79
CA GLY A 648 -16.64 11.68 -9.04
C GLY A 648 -15.10 11.66 -9.09
N ILE A 649 -14.49 12.34 -8.12
CA ILE A 649 -13.03 12.57 -8.04
C ILE A 649 -12.28 11.50 -7.21
N TRP A 650 -12.98 10.78 -6.31
CA TRP A 650 -12.36 10.01 -5.23
C TRP A 650 -12.23 8.50 -5.44
N GLU A 651 -12.28 8.03 -6.69
CA GLU A 651 -12.12 6.60 -7.04
C GLU A 651 -13.08 5.64 -6.30
N ILE A 652 -14.26 6.15 -5.91
CA ILE A 652 -15.30 5.46 -5.13
C ILE A 652 -15.72 4.16 -5.83
N ARG A 653 -15.94 3.08 -5.05
CA ARG A 653 -16.34 1.75 -5.55
C ARG A 653 -17.86 1.55 -5.47
N LYS A 654 -18.62 2.56 -5.87
CA LYS A 654 -20.10 2.58 -5.92
C LYS A 654 -20.62 2.89 -7.33
N PRO A 655 -21.92 2.64 -7.59
CA PRO A 655 -22.55 3.04 -8.85
C PRO A 655 -22.41 4.55 -9.11
N ARG A 656 -22.42 4.92 -10.39
CA ARG A 656 -22.28 6.31 -10.84
C ARG A 656 -23.40 7.20 -10.31
N ARG A 657 -23.07 8.43 -9.95
CA ARG A 657 -24.03 9.47 -9.51
C ARG A 657 -23.74 10.82 -10.16
N HIS A 658 -24.65 11.77 -10.00
CA HIS A 658 -24.41 13.16 -10.40
C HIS A 658 -23.60 13.86 -9.32
N HIS A 659 -22.28 13.64 -9.30
CA HIS A 659 -21.38 14.25 -8.32
C HIS A 659 -21.29 15.76 -8.53
N VAL A 660 -21.48 16.53 -7.46
CA VAL A 660 -21.51 18.00 -7.53
C VAL A 660 -20.19 18.54 -8.06
N HIS A 661 -19.06 18.02 -7.55
CA HIS A 661 -17.73 18.40 -8.02
C HIS A 661 -17.57 18.23 -9.55
N SER A 662 -17.99 17.09 -10.11
CA SER A 662 -17.89 16.82 -11.54
C SER A 662 -18.71 17.81 -12.37
N LYS A 663 -19.91 18.19 -11.91
CA LYS A 663 -20.73 19.20 -12.59
C LYS A 663 -20.10 20.58 -12.52
N VAL A 664 -19.54 20.96 -11.36
CA VAL A 664 -18.80 22.22 -11.19
C VAL A 664 -17.59 22.29 -12.11
N MET A 665 -16.82 21.20 -12.25
CA MET A 665 -15.69 21.16 -13.18
C MET A 665 -16.13 21.21 -14.65
N GLY A 666 -17.27 20.60 -14.99
CA GLY A 666 -17.91 20.77 -16.30
C GLY A 666 -18.28 22.24 -16.57
N TRP A 667 -18.93 22.91 -15.61
CA TRP A 667 -19.21 24.35 -15.68
C TRP A 667 -17.93 25.17 -15.85
N MET A 668 -16.88 24.86 -15.07
CA MET A 668 -15.61 25.58 -15.11
C MET A 668 -14.94 25.47 -16.47
N ALA A 669 -14.97 24.30 -17.11
CA ALA A 669 -14.44 24.13 -18.46
C ALA A 669 -15.10 25.07 -19.47
N VAL A 670 -16.44 25.19 -19.44
CA VAL A 670 -17.19 26.09 -20.31
C VAL A 670 -16.92 27.55 -19.96
N ASP A 671 -16.89 27.89 -18.68
CA ASP A 671 -16.60 29.25 -18.23
C ASP A 671 -15.21 29.73 -18.67
N ARG A 672 -14.18 28.90 -18.50
CA ARG A 672 -12.83 29.22 -18.99
C ARG A 672 -12.78 29.29 -20.50
N GLY A 673 -13.48 28.40 -21.21
CA GLY A 673 -13.64 28.48 -22.66
C GLY A 673 -14.18 29.84 -23.13
N ILE A 674 -15.26 30.33 -22.49
CA ILE A 674 -15.85 31.65 -22.79
C ILE A 674 -14.84 32.76 -22.52
N LYS A 675 -14.23 32.79 -21.33
CA LYS A 675 -13.26 33.82 -20.94
C LYS A 675 -12.06 33.89 -21.89
N ILE A 676 -11.57 32.73 -22.34
CA ILE A 676 -10.48 32.65 -23.32
C ILE A 676 -10.94 33.21 -24.68
N SER A 677 -12.13 32.81 -25.14
CA SER A 677 -12.70 33.25 -26.42
C SER A 677 -12.93 34.77 -26.47
N GLU A 678 -13.47 35.35 -25.40
CA GLU A 678 -13.71 36.79 -25.29
C GLU A 678 -12.41 37.57 -25.19
N ARG A 679 -11.54 37.20 -24.23
CA ARG A 679 -10.38 38.02 -23.88
C ARG A 679 -9.25 37.94 -24.88
N PHE A 680 -9.06 36.80 -25.54
CA PHE A 680 -7.88 36.54 -26.37
C PHE A 680 -8.20 36.26 -27.84
N LEU A 681 -9.43 35.85 -28.16
CA LEU A 681 -9.84 35.59 -29.54
C LEU A 681 -10.82 36.62 -30.09
N ASP A 682 -11.33 37.52 -29.24
CA ASP A 682 -12.34 38.53 -29.58
C ASP A 682 -13.56 37.90 -30.29
N ARG A 683 -14.04 36.77 -29.72
CA ARG A 683 -15.14 35.98 -30.26
C ARG A 683 -16.16 35.64 -29.19
N GLU A 684 -17.39 36.09 -29.40
CA GLU A 684 -18.55 35.67 -28.60
C GLU A 684 -18.94 34.22 -28.93
N ARG A 685 -19.45 33.50 -27.92
CA ARG A 685 -19.90 32.11 -28.05
C ARG A 685 -21.28 31.94 -27.38
N PRO A 686 -22.38 32.45 -27.98
CA PRO A 686 -23.70 32.42 -27.35
C PRO A 686 -24.18 31.02 -26.97
N ALA A 687 -23.79 29.99 -27.74
CA ALA A 687 -24.10 28.59 -27.41
C ALA A 687 -23.40 28.12 -26.12
N TRP A 688 -22.16 28.55 -25.89
CA TRP A 688 -21.41 28.22 -24.68
C TRP A 688 -21.94 28.99 -23.47
N GLU A 689 -22.32 30.26 -23.63
CA GLU A 689 -22.98 31.02 -22.57
C GLU A 689 -24.27 30.33 -22.10
N LYS A 690 -25.10 29.88 -23.05
CA LYS A 690 -26.30 29.11 -22.75
C LYS A 690 -25.98 27.79 -22.05
N LEU A 691 -24.96 27.07 -22.51
CA LEU A 691 -24.51 25.81 -21.88
C LEU A 691 -24.03 26.06 -20.44
N ARG A 692 -23.15 27.06 -20.22
CA ARG A 692 -22.66 27.46 -18.90
C ARG A 692 -23.82 27.78 -17.96
N GLN A 693 -24.79 28.56 -18.41
CA GLN A 693 -25.96 28.90 -17.60
C GLN A 693 -26.81 27.66 -17.30
N THR A 694 -27.03 26.79 -18.27
CA THR A 694 -27.80 25.55 -18.08
C THR A 694 -27.17 24.64 -17.02
N ILE A 695 -25.85 24.49 -17.05
CA ILE A 695 -25.12 23.68 -16.05
C ILE A 695 -25.17 24.38 -14.68
N ALA A 696 -25.01 25.70 -14.62
CA ALA A 696 -25.09 26.46 -13.38
C ALA A 696 -26.48 26.32 -12.72
N ASP A 697 -27.56 26.51 -13.49
CA ASP A 697 -28.93 26.38 -12.99
C ASP A 697 -29.20 24.95 -12.47
N ASP A 698 -28.74 23.93 -13.19
CA ASP A 698 -28.86 22.52 -12.79
C ASP A 698 -28.17 22.24 -11.45
N ILE A 699 -26.94 22.75 -11.26
CA ILE A 699 -26.19 22.62 -10.00
C ILE A 699 -26.91 23.35 -8.87
N LEU A 700 -27.27 24.61 -9.09
CA LEU A 700 -27.87 25.45 -8.04
C LEU A 700 -29.25 24.96 -7.59
N GLU A 701 -29.98 24.28 -8.47
CA GLU A 701 -31.26 23.65 -8.16
C GLU A 701 -31.09 22.32 -7.41
N LYS A 702 -30.12 21.48 -7.79
CA LYS A 702 -30.08 20.06 -7.37
C LYS A 702 -28.98 19.71 -6.37
N ALA A 703 -27.95 20.53 -6.23
CA ALA A 703 -26.79 20.24 -5.36
C ALA A 703 -27.00 20.64 -3.90
N TRP A 704 -27.91 21.59 -3.63
CA TRP A 704 -28.18 22.06 -2.27
C TRP A 704 -29.12 21.10 -1.54
N HIS A 705 -28.69 20.59 -0.38
CA HIS A 705 -29.52 19.73 0.46
C HIS A 705 -30.00 20.49 1.70
N GLU A 706 -31.27 20.92 1.69
CA GLU A 706 -31.86 21.72 2.77
C GLU A 706 -31.71 21.11 4.18
N PRO A 707 -31.95 19.80 4.42
CA PRO A 707 -31.77 19.21 5.74
C PRO A 707 -30.32 19.24 6.25
N THR A 708 -29.34 19.08 5.35
CA THR A 708 -27.91 19.13 5.70
C THR A 708 -27.41 20.57 5.79
N ALA A 709 -28.14 21.52 5.18
CA ALA A 709 -27.74 22.92 5.02
C ALA A 709 -26.34 23.06 4.39
N ALA A 710 -26.06 22.26 3.36
CA ALA A 710 -24.81 22.28 2.62
C ALA A 710 -24.99 21.80 1.17
N TYR A 711 -24.03 22.13 0.31
CA TYR A 711 -23.82 21.39 -0.94
C TYR A 711 -23.22 20.02 -0.61
N THR A 712 -23.88 18.94 -1.07
CA THR A 712 -23.52 17.55 -0.74
C THR A 712 -22.75 16.85 -1.86
N ALA A 713 -22.27 15.64 -1.61
CA ALA A 713 -21.37 14.90 -2.51
C ALA A 713 -21.96 14.69 -3.92
N ALA A 714 -23.27 14.41 -3.99
CA ALA A 714 -23.99 14.17 -5.23
C ALA A 714 -25.45 14.67 -5.12
N TYR A 715 -26.11 14.84 -6.26
CA TYR A 715 -27.52 15.25 -6.28
C TYR A 715 -28.41 14.25 -5.52
N GLY A 716 -29.30 14.81 -4.70
CA GLY A 716 -30.22 14.04 -3.85
C GLY A 716 -29.54 13.22 -2.75
N ASP A 717 -28.29 13.52 -2.44
CA ASP A 717 -27.51 12.92 -1.35
C ASP A 717 -27.45 13.85 -0.13
N ASP A 718 -27.29 13.29 1.07
CA ASP A 718 -27.08 14.02 2.32
C ASP A 718 -25.64 13.96 2.85
N ASP A 719 -24.79 13.15 2.21
CA ASP A 719 -23.37 13.01 2.50
C ASP A 719 -22.56 14.29 2.17
N LEU A 720 -21.69 14.71 3.08
CA LEU A 720 -20.75 15.81 2.85
C LEU A 720 -19.52 15.32 2.10
N ASP A 721 -18.99 16.17 1.22
CA ASP A 721 -17.71 15.96 0.53
C ASP A 721 -16.93 17.29 0.50
N ALA A 722 -15.67 17.28 0.92
CA ALA A 722 -14.82 18.47 0.92
C ALA A 722 -14.62 19.08 -0.48
N ALA A 723 -14.76 18.27 -1.54
CA ALA A 723 -14.68 18.75 -2.92
C ALA A 723 -15.80 19.72 -3.31
N THR A 724 -16.90 19.80 -2.53
CA THR A 724 -17.98 20.76 -2.83
C THR A 724 -17.60 22.21 -2.53
N LEU A 725 -16.51 22.46 -1.80
CA LEU A 725 -15.91 23.80 -1.67
C LEU A 725 -15.56 24.41 -3.03
N MET A 726 -15.28 23.57 -4.03
CA MET A 726 -15.01 24.03 -5.39
C MET A 726 -16.17 24.80 -6.03
N ILE A 727 -17.41 24.69 -5.52
CA ILE A 727 -18.52 25.50 -6.02
C ILE A 727 -18.27 27.01 -5.86
N GLY A 728 -17.69 27.42 -4.72
CA GLY A 728 -17.26 28.81 -4.50
C GLY A 728 -15.87 29.06 -5.08
N LEU A 729 -14.92 28.16 -4.85
CA LEU A 729 -13.52 28.36 -5.26
C LEU A 729 -13.33 28.44 -6.79
N SER A 730 -14.19 27.77 -7.57
CA SER A 730 -14.18 27.88 -9.05
C SER A 730 -14.74 29.20 -9.58
N GLY A 731 -15.51 29.91 -8.75
CA GLY A 731 -16.25 31.12 -9.09
C GLY A 731 -17.67 30.90 -9.62
N LEU A 732 -18.26 29.71 -9.44
CA LEU A 732 -19.66 29.44 -9.84
C LEU A 732 -20.66 30.25 -9.02
N ILE A 733 -20.41 30.34 -7.71
CA ILE A 733 -21.10 31.27 -6.80
C ILE A 733 -20.09 32.18 -6.10
N ASP A 734 -20.58 33.32 -5.62
CA ASP A 734 -19.80 34.21 -4.77
C ASP A 734 -19.48 33.52 -3.43
N CYS A 735 -18.27 33.69 -2.92
CA CYS A 735 -17.85 33.09 -1.65
C CYS A 735 -18.54 33.72 -0.42
N THR A 736 -19.32 34.79 -0.61
CA THR A 736 -20.21 35.37 0.40
C THR A 736 -21.65 34.86 0.31
N ASP A 737 -21.98 33.98 -0.65
CA ASP A 737 -23.30 33.34 -0.73
C ASP A 737 -23.58 32.56 0.57
N PRO A 738 -24.75 32.77 1.22
CA PRO A 738 -25.08 32.10 2.48
C PRO A 738 -24.98 30.58 2.43
N ARG A 739 -25.29 29.95 1.29
CA ARG A 739 -25.17 28.51 1.08
C ARG A 739 -23.73 28.05 1.00
N PHE A 740 -22.84 28.86 0.41
CA PHE A 740 -21.42 28.57 0.42
C PHE A 740 -20.85 28.63 1.84
N LEU A 741 -21.15 29.71 2.59
CA LEU A 741 -20.71 29.86 3.98
C LEU A 741 -21.19 28.71 4.86
N ALA A 742 -22.46 28.32 4.73
CA ALA A 742 -23.01 27.17 5.44
C ALA A 742 -22.30 25.84 5.08
N THR A 743 -21.90 25.68 3.81
CA THR A 743 -21.13 24.52 3.35
C THR A 743 -19.72 24.50 3.96
N VAL A 744 -19.04 25.66 4.01
CA VAL A 744 -17.73 25.83 4.68
C VAL A 744 -17.83 25.43 6.14
N ASP A 745 -18.82 25.97 6.87
CA ASP A 745 -19.02 25.67 8.28
C ASP A 745 -19.36 24.19 8.51
N ALA A 746 -20.15 23.57 7.64
CA ALA A 746 -20.49 22.15 7.72
C ALA A 746 -19.25 21.25 7.53
N ILE A 747 -18.42 21.54 6.53
CA ILE A 747 -17.18 20.81 6.25
C ILE A 747 -16.17 21.01 7.38
N GLU A 748 -15.96 22.24 7.83
CA GLU A 748 -15.07 22.52 8.96
C GLU A 748 -15.51 21.77 10.21
N LYS A 749 -16.80 21.81 10.55
CA LYS A 749 -17.29 21.18 11.78
C LYS A 749 -17.28 19.65 11.74
N ARG A 750 -17.51 19.04 10.58
CA ARG A 750 -17.79 17.60 10.46
C ARG A 750 -16.69 16.80 9.78
N LEU A 751 -15.86 17.42 8.94
CA LEU A 751 -14.80 16.75 8.20
C LEU A 751 -13.39 17.20 8.60
N ARG A 752 -13.20 18.37 9.23
CA ARG A 752 -11.88 18.78 9.74
C ARG A 752 -11.56 18.03 11.03
N MET A 753 -10.34 17.51 11.11
CA MET A 753 -9.77 16.97 12.35
C MET A 753 -8.31 17.44 12.47
N GLY A 754 -8.10 18.42 13.35
CA GLY A 754 -6.79 19.05 13.53
C GLY A 754 -6.28 19.73 12.24
N PRO A 755 -5.07 19.36 11.76
CA PRO A 755 -4.43 19.99 10.61
C PRO A 755 -4.93 19.49 9.24
N THR A 756 -5.83 18.50 9.22
CA THR A 756 -6.29 17.87 7.97
C THR A 756 -7.81 17.77 7.89
N VAL A 757 -8.33 17.55 6.68
CA VAL A 757 -9.76 17.42 6.39
C VAL A 757 -10.02 16.11 5.65
N PHE A 758 -10.96 15.30 6.14
CA PHE A 758 -11.39 14.10 5.43
C PHE A 758 -12.11 14.45 4.14
N ARG A 759 -11.99 13.61 3.10
CA ARG A 759 -12.74 13.79 1.85
C ARG A 759 -14.24 13.77 2.12
N TYR A 760 -14.68 12.74 2.84
CA TYR A 760 -16.02 12.49 3.34
C TYR A 760 -15.93 11.49 4.49
N LEU A 761 -17.04 11.26 5.20
CA LEU A 761 -17.16 10.18 6.21
C LEU A 761 -18.19 9.10 5.83
N ALA A 762 -18.76 9.23 4.62
CA ALA A 762 -19.71 8.30 4.05
C ALA A 762 -19.05 6.96 3.70
N ASP A 763 -19.87 5.91 3.58
CA ASP A 763 -19.43 4.65 3.00
C ASP A 763 -19.19 4.84 1.48
N ASP A 764 -18.03 4.43 0.99
CA ASP A 764 -17.59 4.54 -0.40
C ASP A 764 -17.50 3.18 -1.12
N GLY A 765 -17.99 2.12 -0.47
CA GLY A 765 -17.93 0.75 -0.97
C GLY A 765 -16.61 0.05 -0.67
N LEU A 766 -15.75 0.65 0.16
CA LEU A 766 -14.49 0.06 0.60
C LEU A 766 -14.46 -0.04 2.14
N PRO A 767 -13.95 -1.15 2.69
CA PRO A 767 -13.78 -1.30 4.14
C PRO A 767 -12.62 -0.45 4.67
N GLY A 768 -12.66 -0.21 5.99
CA GLY A 768 -11.63 0.54 6.70
C GLY A 768 -11.95 2.03 6.81
N ARG A 769 -11.01 2.78 7.36
CA ARG A 769 -11.02 4.24 7.39
C ARG A 769 -9.92 4.77 6.47
N GLU A 770 -9.80 6.08 6.37
CA GLU A 770 -8.65 6.76 5.74
C GLU A 770 -8.16 7.89 6.64
N GLY A 771 -7.04 8.52 6.30
CA GLY A 771 -6.56 9.75 6.94
C GLY A 771 -7.23 11.01 6.38
N GLY A 772 -6.99 12.14 7.05
CA GLY A 772 -7.35 13.44 6.50
C GLY A 772 -6.41 13.84 5.37
N PHE A 773 -6.94 14.43 4.30
CA PHE A 773 -6.20 14.83 3.11
C PHE A 773 -5.67 16.26 3.24
N PHE A 774 -4.42 16.46 2.83
CA PHE A 774 -3.81 17.80 2.77
C PHE A 774 -4.50 18.70 1.74
N ILE A 775 -4.92 18.15 0.59
CA ILE A 775 -5.60 18.94 -0.44
C ILE A 775 -6.98 19.43 0.00
N CYS A 776 -7.73 18.62 0.76
CA CYS A 776 -9.01 19.03 1.31
C CYS A 776 -8.85 20.10 2.39
N ALA A 777 -7.80 19.99 3.21
CA ALA A 777 -7.44 21.04 4.17
C ALA A 777 -7.07 22.34 3.45
N SER A 778 -6.32 22.23 2.35
CA SER A 778 -5.95 23.38 1.52
C SER A 778 -7.17 24.07 0.89
N TRP A 779 -8.15 23.33 0.38
CA TRP A 779 -9.40 23.92 -0.10
C TRP A 779 -10.17 24.62 1.02
N LEU A 780 -10.17 24.05 2.24
CA LEU A 780 -10.79 24.70 3.39
C LEU A 780 -10.06 25.99 3.77
N VAL A 781 -8.72 26.02 3.74
CA VAL A 781 -7.93 27.26 3.95
C VAL A 781 -8.35 28.34 2.96
N ASP A 782 -8.40 28.02 1.66
CA ASP A 782 -8.80 28.99 0.64
C ASP A 782 -10.25 29.45 0.82
N ALA A 783 -11.15 28.54 1.20
CA ALA A 783 -12.55 28.85 1.44
C ALA A 783 -12.75 29.75 2.67
N LEU A 784 -12.06 29.47 3.78
CA LEU A 784 -12.05 30.31 4.98
C LEU A 784 -11.52 31.71 4.66
N HIS A 785 -10.40 31.80 3.94
CA HIS A 785 -9.84 33.08 3.52
C HIS A 785 -10.84 33.88 2.67
N LYS A 786 -11.45 33.26 1.66
CA LYS A 786 -12.45 33.91 0.80
C LYS A 786 -13.77 34.23 1.50
N ALA A 787 -14.11 33.52 2.58
CA ALA A 787 -15.22 33.84 3.47
C ALA A 787 -14.92 34.99 4.45
N GLY A 788 -13.71 35.58 4.39
CA GLY A 788 -13.27 36.65 5.29
C GLY A 788 -12.76 36.16 6.65
N ARG A 789 -12.64 34.85 6.86
CA ARG A 789 -12.13 34.20 8.08
C ARG A 789 -10.62 33.97 7.97
N ARG A 790 -9.86 35.06 7.83
CA ARG A 790 -8.41 35.00 7.57
C ARG A 790 -7.64 34.29 8.69
N ASP A 791 -7.89 34.65 9.95
CA ASP A 791 -7.14 34.08 11.08
C ASP A 791 -7.29 32.55 11.15
N ASP A 792 -8.51 32.03 10.95
CA ASP A 792 -8.78 30.59 10.89
C ASP A 792 -8.05 29.89 9.73
N ALA A 793 -7.97 30.56 8.57
CA ALA A 793 -7.25 30.07 7.40
C ALA A 793 -5.74 30.03 7.67
N GLU A 794 -5.19 31.04 8.35
CA GLU A 794 -3.76 31.09 8.71
C GLU A 794 -3.41 30.01 9.72
N GLU A 795 -4.23 29.80 10.75
CA GLU A 795 -4.03 28.75 11.75
C GLU A 795 -4.04 27.34 11.13
N LEU A 796 -5.01 27.06 10.25
CA LEU A 796 -5.07 25.76 9.56
C LEU A 796 -3.87 25.56 8.64
N PHE A 797 -3.45 26.60 7.89
CA PHE A 797 -2.27 26.52 7.04
C PHE A 797 -0.98 26.26 7.83
N GLU A 798 -0.79 26.95 8.96
CA GLU A 798 0.38 26.76 9.84
C GLU A 798 0.43 25.35 10.41
N SER A 799 -0.71 24.86 10.92
CA SER A 799 -0.82 23.49 11.42
C SER A 799 -0.55 22.43 10.34
N MET A 800 -0.90 22.72 9.09
CA MET A 800 -0.69 21.83 7.95
C MET A 800 0.80 21.71 7.58
N ILE A 801 1.53 22.83 7.52
CA ILE A 801 2.95 22.83 7.12
C ILE A 801 3.87 22.27 8.21
N GLU A 802 3.45 22.29 9.48
CA GLU A 802 4.15 21.61 10.58
C GLU A 802 4.23 20.09 10.40
N LEU A 803 3.35 19.50 9.57
CA LEU A 803 3.38 18.07 9.23
C LEU A 803 4.32 17.74 8.07
N ALA A 804 4.94 18.73 7.43
CA ALA A 804 5.94 18.47 6.41
C ALA A 804 7.14 17.74 7.03
N GLY A 805 7.67 16.75 6.30
CA GLY A 805 8.88 16.06 6.73
C GLY A 805 10.08 17.00 6.87
N PRO A 806 11.19 16.57 7.49
CA PRO A 806 12.38 17.40 7.70
C PRO A 806 12.93 18.04 6.41
N GLU A 807 12.70 17.38 5.28
CA GLU A 807 13.14 17.83 3.95
C GLU A 807 12.10 18.69 3.20
N GLY A 808 10.98 19.01 3.85
CA GLY A 808 9.87 19.82 3.32
C GLY A 808 8.96 19.07 2.35
N LEU A 809 8.84 17.75 2.48
CA LEU A 809 8.01 16.89 1.63
C LEU A 809 6.71 16.52 2.34
N LEU A 810 5.59 16.49 1.60
CA LEU A 810 4.28 16.11 2.11
C LEU A 810 3.77 14.85 1.40
N PRO A 811 3.28 13.85 2.14
CA PRO A 811 2.54 12.72 1.59
C PRO A 811 1.08 13.12 1.35
N GLU A 812 0.25 12.18 0.91
CA GLU A 812 -1.16 12.43 0.57
C GLU A 812 -2.03 12.80 1.78
N GLN A 813 -1.80 12.14 2.91
CA GLN A 813 -2.71 12.13 4.05
C GLN A 813 -1.99 12.18 5.40
N TYR A 814 -2.77 12.41 6.44
CA TYR A 814 -2.36 12.29 7.83
C TYR A 814 -3.47 11.65 8.68
N ASP A 815 -3.10 10.69 9.51
CA ASP A 815 -3.98 10.16 10.55
C ASP A 815 -3.85 11.00 11.83
N PRO A 816 -4.88 11.79 12.19
CA PRO A 816 -4.84 12.61 13.39
C PRO A 816 -4.91 11.82 14.71
N LEU A 817 -5.38 10.57 14.69
CA LEU A 817 -5.46 9.71 15.86
C LEU A 817 -4.11 9.03 16.12
N LEU A 818 -3.53 8.40 15.09
CA LEU A 818 -2.23 7.74 15.20
C LEU A 818 -1.06 8.72 15.12
N ARG A 819 -1.31 9.95 14.68
CA ARG A 819 -0.29 10.99 14.43
C ARG A 819 0.79 10.53 13.46
N ARG A 820 0.36 9.86 12.39
CA ARG A 820 1.23 9.33 11.33
C ARG A 820 0.77 9.86 10.00
N THR A 821 1.73 10.15 9.13
CA THR A 821 1.40 10.43 7.74
C THR A 821 1.05 9.16 6.99
N LEU A 822 0.24 9.30 5.94
CA LEU A 822 -0.39 8.22 5.18
C LEU A 822 -0.44 8.56 3.69
N GLY A 823 -0.73 7.54 2.87
CA GLY A 823 -0.87 7.63 1.42
C GLY A 823 0.45 7.86 0.69
N ASN A 824 0.38 8.02 -0.64
CA ASN A 824 1.56 8.07 -1.50
C ASN A 824 2.47 9.28 -1.23
N HIS A 825 3.77 9.17 -1.58
CA HIS A 825 4.79 10.15 -1.18
C HIS A 825 5.94 10.35 -2.18
N PRO A 826 6.45 11.60 -2.32
CA PRO A 826 5.68 12.81 -2.05
C PRO A 826 4.50 12.89 -3.04
N GLN A 827 3.42 13.56 -2.62
CA GLN A 827 2.17 13.59 -3.38
C GLN A 827 1.92 14.98 -3.99
N ALA A 828 1.50 15.01 -5.25
CA ALA A 828 1.35 16.25 -6.02
C ALA A 828 0.32 17.20 -5.42
N TYR A 829 -0.90 16.74 -5.10
CA TYR A 829 -1.92 17.58 -4.48
C TYR A 829 -1.49 18.25 -3.17
N SER A 830 -0.80 17.56 -2.27
CA SER A 830 -0.36 18.14 -1.00
C SER A 830 0.59 19.31 -1.25
N HIS A 831 1.50 19.15 -2.22
CA HIS A 831 2.40 20.21 -2.65
C HIS A 831 1.70 21.32 -3.45
N ILE A 832 0.69 21.00 -4.26
CA ILE A 832 -0.21 21.98 -4.90
C ILE A 832 -0.88 22.83 -3.83
N GLY A 833 -1.53 22.19 -2.85
CA GLY A 833 -2.28 22.87 -1.81
C GLY A 833 -1.42 23.82 -0.98
N LEU A 834 -0.20 23.41 -0.62
CA LEU A 834 0.76 24.29 0.05
C LEU A 834 1.09 25.53 -0.79
N ILE A 835 1.39 25.35 -2.08
CA ILE A 835 1.72 26.47 -3.00
C ILE A 835 0.52 27.42 -3.12
N GLU A 836 -0.68 26.88 -3.36
CA GLU A 836 -1.89 27.67 -3.56
C GLU A 836 -2.24 28.47 -2.30
N ASN A 837 -2.23 27.86 -1.11
CA ASN A 837 -2.52 28.57 0.13
C ASN A 837 -1.48 29.66 0.43
N ALA A 838 -0.19 29.40 0.20
CA ALA A 838 0.85 30.39 0.41
C ALA A 838 0.69 31.60 -0.53
N LEU A 839 0.28 31.37 -1.78
CA LEU A 839 -0.06 32.42 -2.75
C LEU A 839 -1.30 33.20 -2.30
N THR A 840 -2.40 32.50 -2.00
CA THR A 840 -3.67 33.09 -1.55
C THR A 840 -3.44 33.99 -0.33
N LEU A 841 -2.79 33.48 0.72
CA LEU A 841 -2.57 34.19 1.98
C LEU A 841 -1.52 35.31 1.87
N SER A 842 -0.72 35.34 0.80
CA SER A 842 0.19 36.45 0.49
C SER A 842 -0.48 37.60 -0.27
N SER A 843 -1.68 37.38 -0.83
CA SER A 843 -2.33 38.31 -1.77
C SER A 843 -3.37 39.26 -1.15
N GLY A 844 -3.59 39.18 0.17
CA GLY A 844 -4.56 39.99 0.91
C GLY A 844 -3.94 40.88 1.97
#